data_AF-A0ABD2Y743-F1
#
_entry.id   AF-A0ABD2Y743-F1
#
_cell.length_a   1.000
_cell.length_b   1.000
_cell.length_c   1.000
_cell.angle_alpha   90.00
_cell.angle_beta   90.00
_cell.angle_gamma   90.00
#
_symmetry.space_group_name_H-M   'P 1'
#
loop_
_entity.id
_entity.type
_entity.pdbx_description
1 polymer ?
#
loop_
_entity_poly.entity_id
_entity_poly.type
_entity_poly.pdbx_seq_one_letter_code
_entity_poly.pdbx_strand_id
1 'polypeptide(L)'
;MKKSINGILLLFLVSVLCLTEKIAGQSIKDGETIISAGGSFVLGFFSPSSSTNRYVGIWYNKIPNQTVVWVANREVPLISKSGVLEVIKPGLLVLRNDTNHTMWSSNSSTSVSNPVLQLLETGNLVVKDANQNDPEMFLWQSFDYPTDTLLPDMKLGHNFVTGLEVYLSSWKSPEDPSPGEYTHHCDSTGYPQNIVKKGSILRFRTGPWNGLGFSGVPSLQKNSIFSYEVVINSKEVYYSFKLLSSTITRYTLSPSGVGQRWKWDNQTGSWIIYLSAPNDSCDSYGFCGAYGGCDTENSQICRCLDKFSPKFPDKWNKGNWSNGCIRNVALDCQSGDGFKKYSGFKLPDTHNSSYNTNTSLKECRRICLKNCSCTAYSTLDISSGSGCLFWFGDLIDMKVISGAGQDIYVRMASSDSDSNGKKGKKLVISLALSLAMVLLALGLVLLLQRRNKKRAKQKKEEMEGFNLSMAYTDERHKKDLELPLFELSRIIKATDNFSFNNKLGEGGFGPVYKKIGCVSDTINVTQLIKDGETIISSGESFEMGFFSPSNSKNRYVGIWYKNITIQTVVWVANTKVPLNNTAGALQVIKPGLLVLCNDTNNIIWSSNSSRSVQNLVSLLLDSGNLVVKDTNGHPGNFLWLAEF
;
A
#
# COMPACT_ATOMS: atom_id res chain seq x y z
N MET A 1 -40.08 12.25 79.85
CA MET A 1 -39.14 12.84 78.87
C MET A 1 -38.86 11.83 77.77
N LYS A 2 -39.13 12.22 76.51
CA LYS A 2 -38.64 11.65 75.22
C LYS A 2 -38.88 10.13 74.99
N LYS A 3 -39.93 9.67 74.28
CA LYS A 3 -40.25 9.72 72.82
C LYS A 3 -39.15 9.19 71.88
N SER A 4 -39.58 8.25 71.01
CA SER A 4 -39.14 8.05 69.60
C SER A 4 -37.82 7.26 69.42
N ILE A 5 -37.62 6.30 68.49
CA ILE A 5 -38.26 5.94 67.21
C ILE A 5 -38.01 4.43 66.99
N ASN A 6 -39.05 3.60 66.86
CA ASN A 6 -38.99 2.35 66.10
C ASN A 6 -39.39 2.73 64.67
N GLY A 7 -38.43 2.72 63.75
CA GLY A 7 -38.62 3.19 62.38
C GLY A 7 -37.65 2.53 61.42
N ILE A 8 -38.15 1.53 60.70
CA ILE A 8 -37.91 1.27 59.28
C ILE A 8 -36.42 1.26 58.86
N LEU A 9 -35.85 0.06 58.78
CA LEU A 9 -34.81 -0.25 57.80
C LEU A 9 -35.32 -1.39 56.90
N LEU A 10 -36.42 -1.11 56.17
CA LEU A 10 -36.73 -1.84 54.95
C LEU A 10 -35.70 -1.36 53.91
N LEU A 11 -34.57 -2.05 53.84
CA LEU A 11 -33.65 -1.92 52.72
C LEU A 11 -34.43 -2.27 51.46
N PHE A 12 -34.84 -1.25 50.72
CA PHE A 12 -35.26 -1.36 49.33
C PHE A 12 -34.09 -1.93 48.53
N LEU A 13 -34.00 -3.25 48.47
CA LEU A 13 -33.48 -3.94 47.30
C LEU A 13 -34.45 -3.62 46.16
N VAL A 14 -34.25 -2.44 45.53
CA VAL A 14 -34.69 -2.27 44.15
C VAL A 14 -33.80 -3.21 43.35
N SER A 15 -34.23 -4.47 43.23
CA SER A 15 -33.79 -5.33 42.15
C SER A 15 -34.16 -4.57 40.88
N VAL A 16 -33.20 -3.88 40.28
CA VAL A 16 -33.29 -3.54 38.86
C VAL A 16 -33.38 -4.90 38.18
N LEU A 17 -34.60 -5.33 37.89
CA LEU A 17 -34.87 -6.46 37.01
C LEU A 17 -34.21 -6.08 35.69
N CYS A 18 -33.01 -6.61 35.50
CA CYS A 18 -32.21 -6.43 34.31
C CYS A 18 -32.91 -7.22 33.22
N LEU A 19 -33.89 -6.60 32.57
CA LEU A 19 -34.70 -7.25 31.55
C LEU A 19 -33.82 -7.44 30.31
N THR A 20 -33.64 -8.69 29.92
CA THR A 20 -33.00 -9.10 28.66
C THR A 20 -33.94 -8.93 27.46
N GLU A 21 -35.24 -8.77 27.73
CA GLU A 21 -36.32 -8.74 26.73
C GLU A 21 -37.37 -7.67 27.08
N LYS A 22 -37.98 -7.09 26.04
CA LYS A 22 -39.15 -6.20 26.14
C LYS A 22 -40.26 -6.70 25.22
N ILE A 23 -41.45 -6.89 25.79
CA ILE A 23 -42.67 -7.28 25.06
C ILE A 23 -43.31 -6.08 24.36
N ALA A 24 -44.09 -6.34 23.31
CA ALA A 24 -44.85 -5.33 22.60
C ALA A 24 -45.69 -4.42 23.51
N GLY A 25 -45.59 -3.10 23.31
CA GLY A 25 -46.24 -2.09 24.15
C GLY A 25 -45.44 -1.66 25.38
N GLN A 26 -44.29 -2.30 25.66
CA GLN A 26 -43.30 -1.74 26.57
C GLN A 26 -42.28 -0.92 25.79
N SER A 27 -42.07 0.32 26.22
CA SER A 27 -41.08 1.21 25.64
C SER A 27 -39.77 1.22 26.44
N ILE A 28 -38.70 1.64 25.79
CA ILE A 28 -37.43 2.04 26.39
C ILE A 28 -37.31 3.55 26.20
N LYS A 29 -37.22 4.28 27.30
CA LYS A 29 -37.00 5.73 27.31
C LYS A 29 -35.53 6.04 27.53
N ASP A 30 -35.15 7.28 27.27
CA ASP A 30 -33.82 7.77 27.59
C ASP A 30 -33.49 7.57 29.08
N GLY A 31 -32.32 7.00 29.37
CA GLY A 31 -31.88 6.58 30.70
C GLY A 31 -32.19 5.12 31.03
N GLU A 32 -33.10 4.47 30.30
CA GLU A 32 -33.36 3.04 30.41
C GLU A 32 -32.47 2.24 29.46
N THR A 33 -32.19 0.98 29.82
CA THR A 33 -31.33 0.08 29.03
C THR A 33 -31.88 -1.35 28.99
N ILE A 34 -31.49 -2.09 27.96
CA ILE A 34 -31.60 -3.56 27.90
C ILE A 34 -30.18 -4.11 27.96
N ILE A 35 -29.93 -5.08 28.84
CA ILE A 35 -28.63 -5.72 28.97
C ILE A 35 -28.75 -7.17 28.49
N SER A 36 -27.76 -7.64 27.74
CA SER A 36 -27.74 -9.03 27.24
C SER A 36 -27.65 -10.03 28.40
N ALA A 37 -28.07 -11.28 28.20
CA ALA A 37 -28.20 -12.27 29.28
C ALA A 37 -26.91 -12.52 30.10
N GLY A 38 -25.72 -12.50 29.47
CA GLY A 38 -24.41 -12.61 30.13
C GLY A 38 -23.78 -11.25 30.50
N GLY A 39 -24.50 -10.16 30.22
CA GLY A 39 -24.11 -8.80 30.54
C GLY A 39 -22.94 -8.26 29.73
N SER A 40 -22.66 -8.83 28.55
CA SER A 40 -21.56 -8.36 27.68
C SER A 40 -21.94 -7.12 26.88
N PHE A 41 -23.21 -7.02 26.45
CA PHE A 41 -23.71 -5.92 25.65
C PHE A 41 -24.87 -5.21 26.35
N VAL A 42 -25.03 -3.94 26.02
CA VAL A 42 -26.14 -3.11 26.48
C VAL A 42 -26.66 -2.26 25.32
N LEU A 43 -27.97 -2.16 25.23
CA LEU A 43 -28.71 -1.28 24.32
C LEU A 43 -29.26 -0.10 25.12
N GLY A 44 -29.13 1.10 24.58
CA GLY A 44 -29.79 2.27 25.15
C GLY A 44 -29.55 3.56 24.37
N PHE A 45 -29.93 4.68 24.97
CA PHE A 45 -29.72 6.01 24.40
C PHE A 45 -28.34 6.55 24.78
N PHE A 46 -27.62 7.11 23.80
CA PHE A 46 -26.31 7.70 24.01
C PHE A 46 -26.12 8.96 23.15
N SER A 47 -25.10 9.74 23.50
CA SER A 47 -24.63 10.91 22.76
C SER A 47 -23.11 10.81 22.63
N PRO A 48 -22.54 10.98 21.43
CA PRO A 48 -21.09 11.16 21.28
C PRO A 48 -20.58 12.32 22.13
N SER A 49 -19.34 12.26 22.61
CA SER A 49 -18.83 13.07 23.72
C SER A 49 -18.99 14.60 23.58
N SER A 50 -19.01 15.13 22.36
CA SER A 50 -19.16 16.56 22.07
C SER A 50 -20.48 16.94 21.39
N SER A 51 -21.39 15.97 21.18
CA SER A 51 -22.63 16.17 20.45
C SER A 51 -23.84 16.23 21.38
N THR A 52 -24.78 17.14 21.10
CA THR A 52 -26.10 17.15 21.75
C THR A 52 -27.09 16.21 21.09
N ASN A 53 -26.75 15.66 19.91
CA ASN A 53 -27.58 14.68 19.22
C ASN A 53 -27.70 13.40 20.04
N ARG A 54 -28.84 12.76 19.93
CA ARG A 54 -29.21 11.57 20.68
C ARG A 54 -29.48 10.40 19.74
N TYR A 55 -28.92 9.26 20.09
CA TYR A 55 -28.97 8.05 19.28
C TYR A 55 -29.32 6.84 20.14
N VAL A 56 -29.95 5.85 19.53
CA VAL A 56 -30.05 4.50 20.09
C VAL A 56 -28.84 3.71 19.58
N GLY A 57 -28.11 3.07 20.49
CA GLY A 57 -26.97 2.24 20.12
C GLY A 57 -26.73 1.06 21.05
N ILE A 58 -25.86 0.16 20.61
CA ILE A 58 -25.39 -0.99 21.37
C ILE A 58 -23.91 -0.77 21.68
N TRP A 59 -23.49 -1.03 22.91
CA TRP A 59 -22.08 -0.96 23.32
C TRP A 59 -21.71 -2.11 24.27
N TYR A 60 -20.40 -2.30 24.46
CA TYR A 60 -19.88 -3.24 25.45
C TYR A 60 -20.18 -2.71 26.86
N ASN A 61 -20.86 -3.51 27.68
CA ASN A 61 -21.28 -3.12 29.02
C ASN A 61 -20.11 -3.14 30.03
N LYS A 62 -19.15 -4.07 29.86
CA LYS A 62 -18.02 -4.26 30.80
C LYS A 62 -16.78 -3.43 30.46
N ILE A 63 -16.84 -2.60 29.41
CA ILE A 63 -15.72 -1.76 28.97
C ILE A 63 -15.94 -0.33 29.50
N PRO A 64 -15.02 0.25 30.29
CA PRO A 64 -15.22 1.54 30.96
C PRO A 64 -15.51 2.70 30.01
N ASN A 65 -14.78 2.77 28.89
CA ASN A 65 -15.00 3.77 27.85
C ASN A 65 -16.04 3.25 26.87
N GLN A 66 -17.17 3.97 26.78
CA GLN A 66 -18.31 3.57 25.96
C GLN A 66 -17.87 3.28 24.52
N THR A 67 -17.85 2.00 24.16
CA THR A 67 -17.45 1.53 22.83
C THR A 67 -18.70 1.08 22.10
N VAL A 68 -19.27 1.99 21.32
CA VAL A 68 -20.48 1.75 20.52
C VAL A 68 -20.12 0.89 19.32
N VAL A 69 -20.92 -0.16 19.08
CA VAL A 69 -20.72 -1.16 18.01
C VAL A 69 -21.87 -1.22 17.02
N TRP A 70 -22.99 -0.55 17.33
CA TRP A 70 -24.14 -0.43 16.45
C TRP A 70 -24.97 0.81 16.81
N VAL A 71 -25.59 1.46 15.83
CA VAL A 71 -26.41 2.67 16.00
C VAL A 71 -27.63 2.56 15.09
N ALA A 72 -28.83 2.74 15.64
CA ALA A 72 -30.08 2.61 14.88
C ALA A 72 -30.32 3.83 13.96
N ASN A 73 -30.46 5.01 14.56
CA ASN A 73 -30.91 6.23 13.90
C ASN A 73 -29.72 7.13 13.51
N ARG A 74 -28.70 6.55 12.89
CA ARG A 74 -27.44 7.27 12.59
C ARG A 74 -27.61 8.36 11.53
N GLU A 75 -28.58 8.22 10.63
CA GLU A 75 -28.90 9.19 9.58
C GLU A 75 -29.71 10.37 10.12
N VAL A 76 -30.63 10.10 11.05
CA VAL A 76 -31.56 11.09 11.62
C VAL A 76 -31.50 11.05 13.15
N PRO A 77 -30.65 11.90 13.77
CA PRO A 77 -30.55 11.97 15.21
C PRO A 77 -31.82 12.51 15.87
N LEU A 78 -32.02 12.14 17.13
CA LEU A 78 -32.94 12.84 18.01
C LEU A 78 -32.25 14.11 18.55
N ILE A 79 -33.01 15.19 18.68
CA ILE A 79 -32.52 16.49 19.19
C ILE A 79 -32.75 16.63 20.70
N SER A 80 -33.64 15.81 21.27
CA SER A 80 -34.02 15.83 22.68
C SER A 80 -33.84 14.45 23.32
N LYS A 81 -33.86 14.41 24.67
CA LYS A 81 -33.84 13.18 25.48
C LYS A 81 -35.24 12.57 25.69
N SER A 82 -36.21 12.99 24.90
CA SER A 82 -37.60 12.51 24.99
C SER A 82 -37.88 11.35 24.02
N GLY A 83 -36.82 10.73 23.48
CA GLY A 83 -36.93 9.61 22.55
C GLY A 83 -37.51 8.36 23.21
N VAL A 84 -38.29 7.61 22.43
CA VAL A 84 -38.93 6.38 22.88
C VAL A 84 -38.70 5.29 21.84
N LEU A 85 -38.05 4.19 22.24
CA LEU A 85 -37.87 3.00 21.42
C LEU A 85 -38.86 1.93 21.86
N GLU A 86 -39.66 1.39 20.95
CA GLU A 86 -40.68 0.40 21.26
C GLU A 86 -40.86 -0.62 20.13
N VAL A 87 -41.30 -1.83 20.47
CA VAL A 87 -41.82 -2.77 19.48
C VAL A 87 -43.34 -2.65 19.45
N ILE A 88 -43.87 -2.36 18.26
CA ILE A 88 -45.31 -2.26 18.00
C ILE A 88 -45.78 -3.46 17.20
N LYS A 89 -47.07 -3.79 17.35
CA LYS A 89 -47.71 -4.79 16.49
C LYS A 89 -47.74 -4.27 15.03
N PRO A 90 -47.43 -5.12 14.04
CA PRO A 90 -47.31 -6.58 14.15
C PRO A 90 -45.88 -7.14 14.32
N GLY A 91 -44.91 -6.33 14.75
CA GLY A 91 -43.50 -6.75 14.92
C GLY A 91 -42.49 -5.75 14.36
N LEU A 92 -42.77 -4.46 14.49
CA LEU A 92 -41.89 -3.39 14.03
C LEU A 92 -41.22 -2.71 15.22
N LEU A 93 -39.90 -2.56 15.17
CA LEU A 93 -39.15 -1.74 16.10
C LEU A 93 -39.19 -0.29 15.61
N VAL A 94 -39.65 0.63 16.46
CA VAL A 94 -39.89 2.03 16.11
C VAL A 94 -39.24 2.95 17.13
N LEU A 95 -38.53 3.96 16.65
CA LEU A 95 -38.03 5.08 17.43
C LEU A 95 -38.87 6.32 17.18
N ARG A 96 -39.44 6.90 18.25
CA ARG A 96 -40.25 8.11 18.19
C ARG A 96 -39.59 9.26 18.96
N ASN A 97 -39.88 10.49 18.55
CA ASN A 97 -39.53 11.71 19.29
C ASN A 97 -40.64 12.12 20.28
N ASP A 98 -40.46 13.30 20.88
CA ASP A 98 -41.43 13.95 21.78
C ASP A 98 -42.79 14.27 21.14
N THR A 99 -42.83 14.54 19.84
CA THR A 99 -44.07 14.78 19.10
C THR A 99 -44.73 13.50 18.56
N ASN A 100 -44.27 12.33 19.00
CA ASN A 100 -44.72 11.01 18.55
C ASN A 100 -44.43 10.71 17.06
N HIS A 101 -43.59 11.55 16.42
CA HIS A 101 -43.12 11.37 15.06
C HIS A 101 -42.10 10.23 14.98
N THR A 102 -42.21 9.38 13.96
CA THR A 102 -41.30 8.25 13.76
C THR A 102 -39.99 8.75 13.15
N MET A 103 -38.90 8.58 13.88
CA MET A 103 -37.56 9.00 13.48
C MET A 103 -36.77 7.89 12.81
N TRP A 104 -37.05 6.63 13.19
CA TRP A 104 -36.46 5.44 12.62
C TRP A 104 -37.39 4.25 12.84
N SER A 105 -37.39 3.28 11.92
CA SER A 105 -38.12 2.02 12.08
C SER A 105 -37.43 0.87 11.37
N SER A 106 -37.55 -0.33 11.92
CA SER A 106 -37.13 -1.56 11.25
C SER A 106 -37.97 -1.85 10.01
N ASN A 107 -37.39 -2.58 9.06
CA ASN A 107 -38.09 -3.28 7.99
C ASN A 107 -38.54 -4.64 8.52
N SER A 108 -39.81 -5.02 8.30
CA SER A 108 -40.26 -6.41 8.39
C SER A 108 -41.33 -6.67 7.32
N SER A 109 -41.23 -7.81 6.64
CA SER A 109 -42.22 -8.28 5.67
C SER A 109 -43.28 -9.20 6.30
N THR A 110 -43.08 -9.63 7.54
CA THR A 110 -43.91 -10.62 8.22
C THR A 110 -44.43 -10.10 9.56
N SER A 111 -45.54 -10.68 10.00
CA SER A 111 -46.27 -10.28 11.21
C SER A 111 -46.35 -11.43 12.18
N VAL A 112 -46.31 -11.12 13.49
CA VAL A 112 -46.44 -12.12 14.55
C VAL A 112 -47.45 -11.69 15.60
N SER A 113 -47.93 -12.66 16.37
CA SER A 113 -48.96 -12.41 17.37
C SER A 113 -48.38 -11.74 18.63
N ASN A 114 -47.18 -12.18 19.04
CA ASN A 114 -46.54 -11.73 20.28
C ASN A 114 -45.12 -11.23 20.02
N PRO A 115 -44.94 -10.05 19.40
CA PRO A 115 -43.61 -9.56 19.08
C PRO A 115 -42.84 -9.13 20.33
N VAL A 116 -41.56 -9.47 20.38
CA VAL A 116 -40.63 -9.17 21.48
C VAL A 116 -39.33 -8.61 20.92
N LEU A 117 -38.79 -7.59 21.59
CA LEU A 117 -37.43 -7.09 21.40
C LEU A 117 -36.49 -7.81 22.35
N GLN A 118 -35.39 -8.36 21.83
CA GLN A 118 -34.39 -9.04 22.63
C GLN A 118 -32.98 -8.65 22.22
N LEU A 119 -32.12 -8.35 23.20
CA LEU A 119 -30.68 -8.23 22.98
C LEU A 119 -29.99 -9.55 23.33
N LEU A 120 -29.46 -10.24 22.32
CA LEU A 120 -28.75 -11.50 22.49
C LEU A 120 -27.33 -11.28 23.05
N GLU A 121 -26.75 -12.33 23.63
CA GLU A 121 -25.39 -12.29 24.18
C GLU A 121 -24.30 -12.11 23.11
N THR A 122 -24.63 -12.37 21.85
CA THR A 122 -23.77 -12.04 20.70
C THR A 122 -23.73 -10.55 20.39
N GLY A 123 -24.62 -9.75 20.97
CA GLY A 123 -24.83 -8.35 20.64
C GLY A 123 -25.85 -8.13 19.52
N ASN A 124 -26.45 -9.20 18.98
CA ASN A 124 -27.51 -9.10 17.98
C ASN A 124 -28.83 -8.67 18.65
N LEU A 125 -29.38 -7.55 18.23
CA LEU A 125 -30.70 -7.07 18.65
C LEU A 125 -31.73 -7.63 17.67
N VAL A 126 -32.71 -8.38 18.18
CA VAL A 126 -33.67 -9.11 17.34
C VAL A 126 -35.11 -8.76 17.70
N VAL A 127 -35.97 -8.79 16.70
CA VAL A 127 -37.42 -8.79 16.86
C VAL A 127 -37.95 -10.16 16.43
N LYS A 128 -38.67 -10.84 17.31
CA LYS A 128 -39.18 -12.20 17.08
C LYS A 128 -40.55 -12.41 17.75
N ASP A 129 -41.24 -13.51 17.44
CA ASP A 129 -42.38 -13.95 18.27
C ASP A 129 -41.87 -14.53 19.59
N ALA A 130 -42.49 -14.19 20.71
CA ALA A 130 -42.14 -14.71 22.04
C ALA A 130 -42.09 -16.24 22.11
N ASN A 131 -42.92 -16.92 21.30
CA ASN A 131 -43.03 -18.37 21.28
C ASN A 131 -42.10 -19.03 20.25
N GLN A 132 -41.32 -18.25 19.50
CA GLN A 132 -40.39 -18.75 18.49
C GLN A 132 -38.96 -18.35 18.83
N ASN A 133 -38.07 -19.34 18.87
CA ASN A 133 -36.64 -19.14 19.15
C ASN A 133 -35.74 -19.49 17.97
N ASP A 134 -36.31 -19.97 16.86
CA ASP A 134 -35.56 -20.23 15.64
C ASP A 134 -34.98 -18.92 15.06
N PRO A 135 -33.63 -18.78 14.96
CA PRO A 135 -33.00 -17.61 14.35
C PRO A 135 -33.38 -17.39 12.88
N GLU A 136 -33.78 -18.42 12.15
CA GLU A 136 -34.26 -18.27 10.76
C GLU A 136 -35.64 -17.61 10.67
N MET A 137 -36.35 -17.51 11.80
CA MET A 137 -37.69 -16.93 11.90
C MET A 137 -37.72 -15.56 12.59
N PHE A 138 -36.56 -14.92 12.79
CA PHE A 138 -36.52 -13.52 13.24
C PHE A 138 -37.17 -12.61 12.20
N LEU A 139 -37.98 -11.66 12.67
CA LEU A 139 -38.63 -10.67 11.80
C LEU A 139 -37.65 -9.60 11.34
N TRP A 140 -36.71 -9.26 12.23
CA TRP A 140 -35.67 -8.29 12.01
C TRP A 140 -34.50 -8.56 12.96
N GLN A 141 -33.28 -8.29 12.50
CA GLN A 141 -32.08 -8.37 13.34
C GLN A 141 -31.07 -7.27 13.00
N SER A 142 -30.37 -6.75 14.01
CA SER A 142 -29.37 -5.69 13.82
C SER A 142 -28.14 -6.17 13.05
N PHE A 143 -27.84 -7.47 13.09
CA PHE A 143 -26.72 -8.06 12.36
C PHE A 143 -26.84 -7.95 10.83
N ASP A 144 -28.05 -7.78 10.31
CA ASP A 144 -28.31 -7.53 8.88
C ASP A 144 -28.09 -6.07 8.48
N TYR A 145 -27.97 -5.17 9.47
CA TYR A 145 -27.82 -3.73 9.29
C TYR A 145 -26.68 -3.17 10.16
N PRO A 146 -25.42 -3.63 9.97
CA PRO A 146 -24.28 -3.10 10.71
C PRO A 146 -24.04 -1.62 10.47
N THR A 147 -23.29 -1.00 11.39
CA THR A 147 -22.74 0.34 11.20
C THR A 147 -21.32 0.28 10.63
N ASP A 148 -20.34 0.73 11.39
CA ASP A 148 -18.92 0.71 11.10
C ASP A 148 -18.22 -0.53 11.67
N THR A 149 -18.91 -1.34 12.47
CA THR A 149 -18.33 -2.45 13.25
C THR A 149 -18.88 -3.81 12.81
N LEU A 150 -17.98 -4.78 12.67
CA LEU A 150 -18.27 -6.20 12.54
C LEU A 150 -17.92 -6.92 13.85
N LEU A 151 -18.94 -7.49 14.49
CA LEU A 151 -18.85 -8.35 15.68
C LEU A 151 -18.67 -9.83 15.29
N PRO A 152 -18.28 -10.69 16.24
CA PRO A 152 -18.30 -12.13 16.02
C PRO A 152 -19.67 -12.61 15.51
N ASP A 153 -19.66 -13.65 14.67
CA ASP A 153 -20.83 -14.30 14.06
C ASP A 153 -21.63 -13.45 13.06
N MET A 154 -21.31 -12.16 12.90
CA MET A 154 -21.89 -11.33 11.84
C MET A 154 -21.46 -11.82 10.45
N LYS A 155 -22.36 -11.70 9.47
CA LYS A 155 -22.13 -12.08 8.08
C LYS A 155 -21.92 -10.82 7.23
N LEU A 156 -20.69 -10.53 6.83
CA LEU A 156 -20.39 -9.44 5.90
C LEU A 156 -20.44 -9.98 4.47
N GLY A 157 -21.46 -9.64 3.68
CA GLY A 157 -21.58 -10.12 2.30
C GLY A 157 -23.00 -10.08 1.76
N HIS A 158 -23.30 -10.93 0.79
CA HIS A 158 -24.54 -10.88 0.02
C HIS A 158 -25.39 -12.14 0.22
N ASN A 159 -26.66 -11.94 0.53
CA ASN A 159 -27.67 -12.99 0.53
C ASN A 159 -28.46 -12.93 -0.79
N PHE A 160 -28.24 -13.89 -1.67
CA PHE A 160 -28.88 -13.94 -3.00
C PHE A 160 -30.37 -14.32 -2.94
N VAL A 161 -30.85 -14.89 -1.83
CA VAL A 161 -32.27 -15.24 -1.64
C VAL A 161 -33.08 -13.99 -1.32
N THR A 162 -32.60 -13.14 -0.42
CA THR A 162 -33.29 -11.90 -0.03
C THR A 162 -32.87 -10.69 -0.86
N GLY A 163 -31.73 -10.77 -1.56
CA GLY A 163 -31.09 -9.65 -2.26
C GLY A 163 -30.38 -8.66 -1.34
N LEU A 164 -30.28 -8.95 -0.03
CA LEU A 164 -29.67 -8.06 0.94
C LEU A 164 -28.14 -8.17 0.89
N GLU A 165 -27.47 -7.03 0.74
CA GLU A 165 -26.03 -6.89 1.00
C GLU A 165 -25.79 -6.31 2.40
N VAL A 166 -25.07 -7.06 3.22
CA VAL A 166 -24.57 -6.65 4.53
C VAL A 166 -23.14 -6.14 4.38
N TYR A 167 -22.94 -4.83 4.57
CA TYR A 167 -21.65 -4.16 4.43
C TYR A 167 -21.43 -3.16 5.56
N LEU A 168 -20.18 -2.82 5.89
CA LEU A 168 -19.91 -1.78 6.88
C LEU A 168 -19.85 -0.40 6.22
N SER A 169 -20.31 0.62 6.92
CA SER A 169 -20.15 2.03 6.54
C SER A 169 -19.55 2.80 7.70
N SER A 170 -18.43 3.48 7.45
CA SER A 170 -17.70 4.21 8.48
C SER A 170 -18.59 5.26 9.14
N TRP A 171 -18.24 5.70 10.34
CA TRP A 171 -18.75 6.97 10.85
C TRP A 171 -18.17 8.12 10.04
N LYS A 172 -18.84 9.27 10.08
CA LYS A 172 -18.37 10.50 9.42
C LYS A 172 -17.21 11.13 10.18
N SER A 173 -17.26 11.12 11.50
CA SER A 173 -16.15 11.45 12.40
C SER A 173 -16.31 10.69 13.72
N PRO A 174 -15.31 10.70 14.63
CA PRO A 174 -15.47 10.10 15.96
C PRO A 174 -16.64 10.66 16.79
N GLU A 175 -17.11 11.87 16.47
CA GLU A 175 -18.20 12.58 17.15
C GLU A 175 -19.53 12.51 16.39
N ASP A 176 -19.52 12.05 15.14
CA ASP A 176 -20.69 12.00 14.26
C ASP A 176 -20.87 10.59 13.67
N PRO A 177 -21.81 9.80 14.23
CA PRO A 177 -22.05 8.42 13.79
C PRO A 177 -22.78 8.32 12.45
N SER A 178 -23.18 9.44 11.82
CA SER A 178 -23.81 9.41 10.50
C SER A 178 -22.93 8.69 9.47
N PRO A 179 -23.52 8.14 8.38
CA PRO A 179 -22.76 7.44 7.35
C PRO A 179 -21.64 8.31 6.78
N GLY A 180 -20.40 7.82 6.88
CA GLY A 180 -19.21 8.44 6.31
C GLY A 180 -18.99 8.07 4.84
N GLU A 181 -17.84 8.47 4.29
CA GLU A 181 -17.52 8.28 2.87
C GLU A 181 -17.05 6.87 2.50
N TYR A 182 -16.68 6.06 3.49
CA TYR A 182 -16.05 4.76 3.27
C TYR A 182 -16.98 3.60 3.60
N THR A 183 -16.94 2.59 2.74
CA THR A 183 -17.68 1.34 2.93
C THR A 183 -16.79 0.13 2.74
N HIS A 184 -17.07 -0.95 3.47
CA HIS A 184 -16.33 -2.20 3.42
C HIS A 184 -17.28 -3.36 3.11
N HIS A 185 -16.97 -4.08 2.03
CA HIS A 185 -17.83 -5.10 1.43
C HIS A 185 -17.08 -6.43 1.31
N CYS A 186 -17.82 -7.54 1.34
CA CYS A 186 -17.38 -8.81 0.78
C CYS A 186 -17.93 -8.91 -0.64
N ASP A 187 -17.13 -8.48 -1.62
CA ASP A 187 -17.53 -8.46 -3.02
C ASP A 187 -17.56 -9.88 -3.57
N SER A 188 -18.71 -10.26 -4.14
CA SER A 188 -18.94 -11.59 -4.72
C SER A 188 -18.72 -11.62 -6.24
N THR A 189 -18.39 -10.48 -6.86
CA THR A 189 -18.18 -10.38 -8.31
C THR A 189 -16.96 -11.18 -8.76
N GLY A 190 -17.16 -12.14 -9.66
CA GLY A 190 -16.11 -13.05 -10.10
C GLY A 190 -15.78 -14.10 -9.03
N TYR A 191 -14.82 -13.79 -8.15
CA TYR A 191 -14.49 -14.64 -7.00
C TYR A 191 -14.37 -13.82 -5.72
N PRO A 192 -14.83 -14.30 -4.55
CA PRO A 192 -14.98 -13.43 -3.39
C PRO A 192 -13.70 -12.79 -2.86
N GLN A 193 -13.79 -11.48 -2.59
CA GLN A 193 -12.73 -10.65 -2.02
C GLN A 193 -13.31 -9.52 -1.18
N ASN A 194 -12.67 -9.19 -0.05
CA ASN A 194 -13.10 -8.02 0.72
C ASN A 194 -12.49 -6.75 0.16
N ILE A 195 -13.30 -5.70 0.02
CA ILE A 195 -12.93 -4.42 -0.58
C ILE A 195 -13.38 -3.23 0.26
N VAL A 196 -12.60 -2.16 0.23
CA VAL A 196 -12.97 -0.86 0.79
C VAL A 196 -13.13 0.15 -0.35
N LYS A 197 -14.27 0.83 -0.38
CA LYS A 197 -14.59 1.88 -1.34
C LYS A 197 -14.68 3.24 -0.64
N LYS A 198 -14.38 4.30 -1.37
CA LYS A 198 -14.73 5.68 -1.04
C LYS A 198 -15.78 6.15 -2.04
N GLY A 199 -17.04 6.21 -1.63
CA GLY A 199 -18.16 6.30 -2.58
C GLY A 199 -18.12 5.14 -3.57
N SER A 200 -18.06 5.43 -4.88
CA SER A 200 -17.94 4.41 -5.93
C SER A 200 -16.49 3.98 -6.24
N ILE A 201 -15.49 4.66 -5.69
CA ILE A 201 -14.08 4.44 -6.04
C ILE A 201 -13.49 3.36 -5.14
N LEU A 202 -13.00 2.27 -5.74
CA LEU A 202 -12.26 1.22 -5.03
C LEU A 202 -10.91 1.77 -4.51
N ARG A 203 -10.64 1.60 -3.21
CA ARG A 203 -9.44 2.13 -2.55
C ARG A 203 -8.50 1.05 -2.05
N PHE A 204 -9.05 -0.05 -1.56
CA PHE A 204 -8.27 -1.15 -1.01
C PHE A 204 -8.98 -2.48 -1.27
N ARG A 205 -8.19 -3.54 -1.38
CA ARG A 205 -8.66 -4.90 -1.59
C ARG A 205 -7.78 -5.87 -0.81
N THR A 206 -8.41 -6.78 -0.09
CA THR A 206 -7.72 -7.80 0.73
C THR A 206 -7.07 -8.89 -0.10
N GLY A 207 -7.48 -9.10 -1.36
CA GLY A 207 -7.12 -10.29 -2.13
C GLY A 207 -8.27 -11.31 -2.19
N PRO A 208 -8.27 -12.25 -3.14
CA PRO A 208 -9.19 -13.38 -3.10
C PRO A 208 -8.94 -14.29 -1.89
N TRP A 209 -9.99 -15.00 -1.46
CA TRP A 209 -9.92 -16.05 -0.45
C TRP A 209 -9.20 -17.31 -0.97
N ASN A 210 -8.14 -17.76 -0.32
CA ASN A 210 -7.31 -18.88 -0.80
C ASN A 210 -7.48 -20.20 -0.03
N GLY A 211 -8.54 -20.33 0.76
CA GLY A 211 -8.79 -21.49 1.63
C GLY A 211 -8.12 -21.40 3.01
N LEU A 212 -7.11 -20.54 3.18
CA LEU A 212 -6.47 -20.27 4.48
C LEU A 212 -6.69 -18.83 4.96
N GLY A 213 -6.76 -17.88 4.04
CA GLY A 213 -6.88 -16.45 4.29
C GLY A 213 -7.07 -15.64 3.02
N PHE A 214 -7.01 -14.31 3.14
CA PHE A 214 -6.99 -13.43 1.98
C PHE A 214 -5.56 -13.22 1.48
N SER A 215 -5.35 -13.31 0.16
CA SER A 215 -4.00 -13.32 -0.42
C SER A 215 -3.14 -12.08 -0.14
N GLY A 216 -3.77 -10.95 0.20
CA GLY A 216 -3.10 -9.66 0.44
C GLY A 216 -3.09 -9.22 1.90
N VAL A 217 -3.51 -10.07 2.84
CA VAL A 217 -3.45 -9.77 4.29
C VAL A 217 -2.66 -10.87 5.02
N PRO A 218 -1.35 -11.02 4.73
CA PRO A 218 -0.54 -12.11 5.28
C PRO A 218 -0.37 -12.04 6.81
N SER A 219 -0.58 -10.87 7.40
CA SER A 219 -0.57 -10.64 8.85
C SER A 219 -1.77 -11.28 9.56
N LEU A 220 -2.85 -11.57 8.84
CA LEU A 220 -4.00 -12.30 9.38
C LEU A 220 -3.75 -13.80 9.28
N GLN A 221 -2.96 -14.34 10.23
CA GLN A 221 -2.70 -15.77 10.35
C GLN A 221 -3.68 -16.45 11.31
N LYS A 222 -3.77 -17.78 11.21
CA LYS A 222 -4.50 -18.60 12.20
C LYS A 222 -3.96 -18.30 13.59
N ASN A 223 -4.85 -18.02 14.53
CA ASN A 223 -4.52 -17.66 15.90
C ASN A 223 -5.52 -18.30 16.87
N SER A 224 -5.22 -18.25 18.18
CA SER A 224 -6.06 -18.83 19.23
C SER A 224 -7.18 -17.90 19.72
N ILE A 225 -7.28 -16.67 19.19
CA ILE A 225 -8.26 -15.68 19.62
C ILE A 225 -9.55 -15.82 18.82
N PHE A 226 -9.44 -15.96 17.50
CA PHE A 226 -10.58 -16.06 16.60
C PHE A 226 -10.28 -16.91 15.36
N SER A 227 -11.34 -17.51 14.81
CA SER A 227 -11.35 -18.13 13.49
C SER A 227 -12.10 -17.22 12.52
N TYR A 228 -11.83 -17.37 11.22
CA TYR A 228 -12.49 -16.59 10.18
C TYR A 228 -12.60 -17.44 8.92
N GLU A 229 -13.63 -17.15 8.14
CA GLU A 229 -13.96 -17.91 6.93
C GLU A 229 -14.65 -17.03 5.90
N VAL A 230 -14.64 -17.48 4.65
CA VAL A 230 -15.51 -16.99 3.60
C VAL A 230 -16.39 -18.16 3.17
N VAL A 231 -17.70 -18.00 3.37
CA VAL A 231 -18.70 -18.97 2.93
C VAL A 231 -19.13 -18.59 1.53
N ILE A 232 -19.16 -19.58 0.64
CA ILE A 232 -19.51 -19.42 -0.77
C ILE A 232 -20.48 -20.53 -1.15
N ASN A 233 -21.74 -20.20 -1.42
CA ASN A 233 -22.73 -21.16 -1.91
C ASN A 233 -23.76 -20.46 -2.81
N SER A 234 -24.76 -21.21 -3.28
CA SER A 234 -25.79 -20.67 -4.19
C SER A 234 -26.78 -19.71 -3.54
N LYS A 235 -26.86 -19.67 -2.20
CA LYS A 235 -27.77 -18.81 -1.44
C LYS A 235 -27.09 -17.54 -0.92
N GLU A 236 -25.82 -17.63 -0.53
CA GLU A 236 -25.10 -16.51 0.08
C GLU A 236 -23.58 -16.60 -0.12
N VAL A 237 -22.93 -15.44 -0.13
CA VAL A 237 -21.48 -15.27 -0.04
C VAL A 237 -21.20 -14.28 1.08
N TYR A 238 -20.41 -14.67 2.07
CA TYR A 238 -20.06 -13.76 3.15
C TYR A 238 -18.73 -14.10 3.83
N TYR A 239 -18.09 -13.07 4.36
CA TYR A 239 -17.01 -13.17 5.32
C TYR A 239 -17.58 -13.13 6.75
N SER A 240 -17.09 -14.02 7.62
CA SER A 240 -17.44 -14.00 9.04
C SER A 240 -16.23 -14.41 9.89
N PHE A 241 -16.30 -14.10 11.19
CA PHE A 241 -15.32 -14.55 12.16
C PHE A 241 -16.00 -14.93 13.47
N LYS A 242 -15.40 -15.87 14.20
CA LYS A 242 -15.90 -16.38 15.49
C LYS A 242 -14.80 -16.34 16.53
N LEU A 243 -15.16 -16.10 17.78
CA LEU A 243 -14.23 -16.15 18.90
C LEU A 243 -13.88 -17.60 19.26
N LEU A 244 -12.60 -17.85 19.51
CA LEU A 244 -12.07 -19.14 20.01
C LEU A 244 -11.63 -19.05 21.47
N SER A 245 -11.52 -17.83 22.02
CA SER A 245 -11.22 -17.58 23.43
C SER A 245 -12.13 -16.49 23.99
N SER A 246 -12.05 -16.23 25.29
CA SER A 246 -12.78 -15.15 25.97
C SER A 246 -12.25 -13.74 25.67
N THR A 247 -11.19 -13.63 24.86
CA THR A 247 -10.61 -12.33 24.48
C THR A 247 -11.57 -11.59 23.56
N ILE A 248 -11.99 -10.39 23.97
CA ILE A 248 -12.90 -9.55 23.19
C ILE A 248 -12.16 -8.97 21.98
N THR A 249 -12.73 -9.14 20.79
CA THR A 249 -12.23 -8.54 19.55
C THR A 249 -13.39 -8.06 18.67
N ARG A 250 -13.14 -7.00 17.89
CA ARG A 250 -14.04 -6.45 16.88
C ARG A 250 -13.26 -5.97 15.68
N TYR A 251 -13.89 -5.92 14.52
CA TYR A 251 -13.34 -5.22 13.36
C TYR A 251 -14.14 -3.94 13.10
N THR A 252 -13.47 -2.83 12.81
CA THR A 252 -14.14 -1.55 12.52
C THR A 252 -13.54 -0.84 11.32
N LEU A 253 -14.39 -0.16 10.56
CA LEU A 253 -13.98 0.73 9.48
C LEU A 253 -13.91 2.18 10.00
N SER A 254 -12.71 2.73 10.08
CA SER A 254 -12.51 4.10 10.56
C SER A 254 -13.10 5.15 9.58
N PRO A 255 -13.35 6.39 10.04
CA PRO A 255 -13.72 7.52 9.17
C PRO A 255 -12.67 7.84 8.08
N SER A 256 -11.42 7.41 8.27
CA SER A 256 -10.33 7.55 7.31
C SER A 256 -10.25 6.39 6.30
N GLY A 257 -11.16 5.42 6.36
CA GLY A 257 -11.19 4.27 5.45
C GLY A 257 -10.19 3.16 5.81
N VAL A 258 -9.70 3.14 7.05
CA VAL A 258 -8.79 2.11 7.55
C VAL A 258 -9.61 1.05 8.30
N GLY A 259 -9.53 -0.19 7.82
CA GLY A 259 -10.07 -1.36 8.50
C GLY A 259 -9.16 -1.77 9.65
N GLN A 260 -9.69 -1.87 10.86
CA GLN A 260 -8.91 -2.15 12.06
C GLN A 260 -9.56 -3.27 12.87
N ARG A 261 -8.79 -4.32 13.19
CA ARG A 261 -9.17 -5.30 14.18
C ARG A 261 -8.62 -4.87 15.54
N TRP A 262 -9.53 -4.63 16.47
CA TRP A 262 -9.22 -4.26 17.84
C TRP A 262 -9.30 -5.48 18.74
N LYS A 263 -8.37 -5.58 19.68
CA LYS A 263 -8.38 -6.53 20.79
C LYS A 263 -8.46 -5.73 22.08
N TRP A 264 -9.31 -6.15 23.00
CA TRP A 264 -9.34 -5.56 24.33
C TRP A 264 -8.20 -6.15 25.18
N ASP A 265 -7.39 -5.28 25.78
CA ASP A 265 -6.39 -5.70 26.76
C ASP A 265 -6.86 -5.37 28.18
N ASN A 266 -7.04 -6.42 28.98
CA ASN A 266 -7.46 -6.30 30.37
C ASN A 266 -6.35 -5.73 31.27
N GLN A 267 -5.08 -5.85 30.87
CA GLN A 267 -3.96 -5.34 31.68
C GLN A 267 -3.87 -3.82 31.63
N THR A 268 -3.99 -3.24 30.43
CA THR A 268 -3.98 -1.78 30.24
C THR A 268 -5.36 -1.15 30.35
N GLY A 269 -6.43 -1.95 30.28
CA GLY A 269 -7.81 -1.45 30.24
C GLY A 269 -8.08 -0.62 28.97
N SER A 270 -7.51 -1.02 27.84
CA SER A 270 -7.62 -0.28 26.58
C SER A 270 -7.76 -1.18 25.35
N TRP A 271 -8.28 -0.60 24.27
CA TRP A 271 -8.29 -1.25 22.96
C TRP A 271 -6.92 -1.14 22.31
N ILE A 272 -6.36 -2.29 21.92
CA ILE A 272 -5.13 -2.38 21.13
C ILE A 272 -5.44 -2.77 19.70
N ILE A 273 -4.74 -2.17 18.74
CA ILE A 273 -4.84 -2.53 17.33
C ILE A 273 -4.09 -3.85 17.15
N TYR A 274 -4.83 -4.91 16.82
CA TYR A 274 -4.26 -6.22 16.51
C TYR A 274 -3.82 -6.30 15.04
N LEU A 275 -4.63 -5.72 14.15
CA LEU A 275 -4.37 -5.67 12.71
C LEU A 275 -5.00 -4.39 12.14
N SER A 276 -4.34 -3.80 11.14
CA SER A 276 -4.91 -2.76 10.28
C SER A 276 -4.74 -3.10 8.80
N ALA A 277 -5.57 -2.50 7.95
CA ALA A 277 -5.36 -2.44 6.50
C ALA A 277 -6.12 -1.22 5.92
N PRO A 278 -5.59 -0.52 4.90
CA PRO A 278 -4.26 -0.70 4.29
C PRO A 278 -3.11 -0.36 5.26
N ASN A 279 -1.94 -0.98 5.08
CA ASN A 279 -0.74 -0.77 5.91
C ASN A 279 0.36 0.05 5.22
N ASP A 280 0.43 -0.01 3.89
CA ASP A 280 1.44 0.69 3.11
C ASP A 280 0.89 1.18 1.77
N SER A 281 1.73 1.87 0.98
CA SER A 281 1.34 2.40 -0.33
C SER A 281 0.93 1.30 -1.32
N CYS A 282 1.50 0.10 -1.23
CA CYS A 282 1.18 -1.03 -2.10
C CYS A 282 -0.19 -1.66 -1.84
N ASP A 283 -0.82 -1.34 -0.71
CA ASP A 283 -2.20 -1.74 -0.44
C ASP A 283 -3.21 -0.84 -1.15
N SER A 284 -2.79 0.34 -1.63
CA SER A 284 -3.66 1.21 -2.44
C SER A 284 -4.02 0.52 -3.75
N TYR A 285 -5.32 0.46 -4.04
CA TYR A 285 -5.82 -0.28 -5.20
C TYR A 285 -5.19 0.20 -6.51
N GLY A 286 -4.60 -0.74 -7.26
CA GLY A 286 -4.08 -0.49 -8.61
C GLY A 286 -2.84 0.40 -8.67
N PHE A 287 -2.09 0.53 -7.57
CA PHE A 287 -0.95 1.44 -7.45
C PHE A 287 0.08 1.34 -8.59
N CYS A 288 0.41 0.12 -9.04
CA CYS A 288 1.39 -0.12 -10.11
C CYS A 288 0.80 -0.35 -11.51
N GLY A 289 -0.51 -0.18 -11.68
CA GLY A 289 -1.20 -0.45 -12.94
C GLY A 289 -1.19 -1.93 -13.35
N ALA A 290 -1.57 -2.19 -14.60
CA ALA A 290 -1.66 -3.53 -15.16
C ALA A 290 -0.29 -4.22 -15.28
N TYR A 291 -0.20 -5.50 -14.90
CA TYR A 291 1.02 -6.33 -14.94
C TYR A 291 2.24 -5.72 -14.22
N GLY A 292 2.00 -4.79 -13.29
CA GLY A 292 2.98 -4.25 -12.37
C GLY A 292 2.83 -4.87 -10.99
N GLY A 293 3.92 -5.38 -10.42
CA GLY A 293 4.01 -5.80 -9.03
C GLY A 293 4.48 -4.67 -8.13
N CYS A 294 3.77 -4.44 -7.02
CA CYS A 294 4.16 -3.48 -6.00
C CYS A 294 4.99 -4.15 -4.89
N ASP A 295 6.12 -3.56 -4.54
CA ASP A 295 7.04 -4.06 -3.52
C ASP A 295 7.68 -2.90 -2.75
N THR A 296 7.36 -2.80 -1.46
CA THR A 296 7.87 -1.74 -0.57
C THR A 296 9.31 -1.96 -0.11
N GLU A 297 9.86 -3.18 -0.24
CA GLU A 297 11.22 -3.50 0.19
C GLU A 297 12.27 -3.06 -0.84
N ASN A 298 11.83 -2.67 -2.03
CA ASN A 298 12.69 -2.31 -3.15
C ASN A 298 12.74 -0.80 -3.41
N SER A 299 13.87 -0.31 -3.93
CA SER A 299 14.08 1.12 -4.22
C SER A 299 13.09 1.70 -5.25
N GLN A 300 12.65 0.85 -6.19
CA GLN A 300 11.57 1.16 -7.12
C GLN A 300 10.34 0.34 -6.71
N ILE A 301 9.34 1.04 -6.15
CA ILE A 301 8.13 0.43 -5.57
C ILE A 301 7.37 -0.42 -6.59
N CYS A 302 7.25 0.07 -7.83
CA CYS A 302 6.56 -0.64 -8.91
C CYS A 302 7.55 -1.23 -9.90
N ARG A 303 7.38 -2.52 -10.20
CA ARG A 303 8.15 -3.24 -11.22
C ARG A 303 7.23 -4.01 -12.14
N CYS A 304 7.53 -4.00 -13.43
CA CYS A 304 6.86 -4.90 -14.35
C CYS A 304 7.17 -6.35 -14.01
N LEU A 305 6.20 -7.24 -14.19
CA LEU A 305 6.46 -8.67 -14.18
C LEU A 305 7.57 -9.01 -15.19
N ASP A 306 8.42 -9.99 -14.89
CA ASP A 306 9.45 -10.45 -15.85
C ASP A 306 8.81 -10.74 -17.21
N LYS A 307 9.47 -10.33 -18.31
CA LYS A 307 8.95 -10.34 -19.70
C LYS A 307 7.86 -9.32 -20.04
N PHE A 308 7.68 -8.32 -19.19
CA PHE A 308 6.87 -7.13 -19.47
C PHE A 308 7.74 -5.88 -19.37
N SER A 309 7.37 -4.85 -20.13
CA SER A 309 8.02 -3.54 -20.10
C SER A 309 7.01 -2.43 -19.79
N PRO A 310 7.43 -1.30 -19.20
CA PRO A 310 6.54 -0.18 -18.96
C PRO A 310 5.89 0.29 -20.27
N LYS A 311 4.57 0.52 -20.25
CA LYS A 311 3.85 1.02 -21.43
C LYS A 311 4.40 2.38 -21.91
N PHE A 312 4.80 3.22 -20.95
CA PHE A 312 5.41 4.53 -21.19
C PHE A 312 6.65 4.70 -20.30
N PRO A 313 7.86 4.32 -20.78
CA PRO A 313 9.08 4.36 -19.98
C PRO A 313 9.39 5.71 -19.35
N ASP A 314 9.18 6.82 -20.08
CA ASP A 314 9.44 8.18 -19.56
C ASP A 314 8.55 8.55 -18.37
N LYS A 315 7.29 8.11 -18.37
CA LYS A 315 6.36 8.32 -17.25
C LYS A 315 6.71 7.41 -16.08
N TRP A 316 7.05 6.17 -16.37
CA TRP A 316 7.44 5.16 -15.38
C TRP A 316 8.68 5.58 -14.59
N ASN A 317 9.71 6.08 -15.28
CA ASN A 317 10.96 6.55 -14.68
C ASN A 317 10.79 7.83 -13.85
N LYS A 318 9.70 8.58 -14.07
CA LYS A 318 9.31 9.75 -13.27
C LYS A 318 8.37 9.41 -12.09
N GLY A 319 8.14 8.12 -11.84
CA GLY A 319 7.28 7.65 -10.74
C GLY A 319 5.79 7.59 -11.07
N ASN A 320 5.39 7.71 -12.34
CA ASN A 320 4.01 7.51 -12.76
C ASN A 320 3.80 6.11 -13.33
N TRP A 321 3.31 5.20 -12.48
CA TRP A 321 3.09 3.78 -12.79
C TRP A 321 1.66 3.45 -13.23
N SER A 322 0.75 4.43 -13.25
CA SER A 322 -0.69 4.23 -13.51
C SER A 322 -1.02 3.51 -14.82
N ASN A 323 -0.16 3.63 -15.83
CA ASN A 323 -0.35 3.02 -17.14
C ASN A 323 0.10 1.56 -17.20
N GLY A 324 0.73 1.05 -16.14
CA GLY A 324 1.19 -0.31 -16.04
C GLY A 324 2.24 -0.70 -17.09
N CYS A 325 2.26 -1.99 -17.35
CA CYS A 325 3.21 -2.67 -18.20
C CYS A 325 2.49 -3.40 -19.34
N ILE A 326 3.23 -3.66 -20.42
CA ILE A 326 2.78 -4.43 -21.57
C ILE A 326 3.71 -5.60 -21.79
N ARG A 327 3.19 -6.67 -22.41
CA ARG A 327 3.98 -7.83 -22.79
C ARG A 327 5.03 -7.44 -23.81
N ASN A 328 6.23 -8.02 -23.69
CA ASN A 328 7.30 -7.80 -24.66
C ASN A 328 6.99 -8.46 -26.01
N VAL A 329 6.32 -9.63 -25.99
CA VAL A 329 5.94 -10.39 -27.17
C VAL A 329 4.42 -10.62 -27.15
N ALA A 330 3.77 -10.37 -28.30
CA ALA A 330 2.34 -10.57 -28.46
C ALA A 330 1.96 -12.05 -28.33
N LEU A 331 0.77 -12.32 -27.79
CA LEU A 331 0.25 -13.68 -27.69
C LEU A 331 -0.17 -14.21 -29.06
N ASP A 332 0.00 -15.51 -29.26
CA ASP A 332 -0.50 -16.23 -30.42
C ASP A 332 -1.19 -17.51 -29.95
N CYS A 333 -2.51 -17.38 -29.74
CA CYS A 333 -3.36 -18.45 -29.26
C CYS A 333 -3.31 -19.70 -30.17
N GLN A 334 -2.99 -19.53 -31.47
CA GLN A 334 -3.00 -20.62 -32.45
C GLN A 334 -1.63 -21.32 -32.55
N SER A 335 -0.53 -20.56 -32.55
CA SER A 335 0.83 -21.09 -32.77
C SER A 335 1.55 -21.55 -31.49
N GLY A 336 0.84 -21.54 -30.35
CA GLY A 336 1.22 -22.26 -29.14
C GLY A 336 1.67 -21.36 -27.99
N ASP A 337 0.75 -20.58 -27.42
CA ASP A 337 0.98 -19.93 -26.13
C ASP A 337 1.36 -20.93 -25.02
N GLY A 338 2.10 -20.44 -24.03
CA GLY A 338 2.41 -21.13 -22.80
C GLY A 338 2.04 -20.31 -21.58
N PHE A 339 2.62 -20.66 -20.44
CA PHE A 339 2.50 -19.86 -19.22
C PHE A 339 3.86 -19.71 -18.58
N LYS A 340 4.01 -18.61 -17.86
CA LYS A 340 5.13 -18.37 -16.97
C LYS A 340 4.63 -18.26 -15.55
N LYS A 341 5.31 -18.93 -14.64
CA LYS A 341 4.99 -18.91 -13.21
C LYS A 341 5.59 -17.67 -12.55
N TYR A 342 4.79 -16.96 -11.78
CA TYR A 342 5.20 -15.89 -10.88
C TYR A 342 4.82 -16.27 -9.45
N SER A 343 5.77 -16.24 -8.53
CA SER A 343 5.58 -16.65 -7.13
C SER A 343 5.54 -15.46 -6.19
N GLY A 344 4.88 -15.64 -5.04
CA GLY A 344 4.97 -14.68 -3.95
C GLY A 344 4.12 -13.42 -4.16
N PHE A 345 2.96 -13.53 -4.81
CA PHE A 345 2.08 -12.39 -5.05
C PHE A 345 0.76 -12.47 -4.26
N LYS A 346 0.27 -11.31 -3.82
CA LYS A 346 -1.17 -11.04 -3.70
C LYS A 346 -1.76 -11.20 -5.09
N LEU A 347 -2.66 -12.17 -5.25
CA LEU A 347 -3.28 -12.46 -6.55
C LEU A 347 -4.06 -11.25 -7.06
N PRO A 348 -4.15 -11.01 -8.38
CA PRO A 348 -4.79 -9.83 -8.96
C PRO A 348 -6.26 -9.66 -8.56
N ASP A 349 -6.83 -8.50 -8.90
CA ASP A 349 -8.27 -8.26 -8.83
C ASP A 349 -9.06 -9.38 -9.53
N THR A 350 -10.11 -9.85 -8.88
CA THR A 350 -10.95 -10.96 -9.35
C THR A 350 -12.28 -10.52 -9.95
N HIS A 351 -12.51 -9.22 -10.14
CA HIS A 351 -13.74 -8.71 -10.78
C HIS A 351 -14.03 -9.38 -12.13
N ASN A 352 -13.01 -9.53 -12.99
CA ASN A 352 -13.12 -10.25 -14.26
C ASN A 352 -12.46 -11.63 -14.18
N SER A 353 -13.01 -12.49 -13.33
CA SER A 353 -12.50 -13.84 -13.09
C SER A 353 -13.60 -14.90 -13.09
N SER A 354 -13.19 -16.16 -13.17
CA SER A 354 -14.06 -17.32 -12.93
C SER A 354 -13.29 -18.37 -12.16
N TYR A 355 -13.99 -19.27 -11.48
CA TYR A 355 -13.35 -20.29 -10.66
C TYR A 355 -14.03 -21.65 -10.80
N ASN A 356 -13.28 -22.70 -10.46
CA ASN A 356 -13.76 -24.07 -10.39
C ASN A 356 -13.08 -24.76 -9.21
N THR A 357 -13.83 -25.33 -8.28
CA THR A 357 -13.32 -25.87 -7.01
C THR A 357 -12.66 -27.24 -7.13
N ASN A 358 -13.10 -28.09 -8.06
CA ASN A 358 -12.70 -29.51 -8.12
C ASN A 358 -11.82 -29.82 -9.33
N THR A 359 -10.81 -28.99 -9.59
CA THR A 359 -9.95 -29.13 -10.76
C THR A 359 -8.48 -29.12 -10.38
N SER A 360 -7.67 -29.97 -11.01
CA SER A 360 -6.21 -29.98 -10.78
C SER A 360 -5.51 -28.82 -11.50
N LEU A 361 -4.36 -28.38 -11.00
CA LEU A 361 -3.58 -27.30 -11.61
C LEU A 361 -3.20 -27.59 -13.09
N LYS A 362 -2.91 -28.85 -13.42
CA LYS A 362 -2.63 -29.28 -14.80
C LYS A 362 -3.84 -29.10 -15.71
N GLU A 363 -5.02 -29.32 -15.17
CA GLU A 363 -6.27 -29.14 -15.87
C GLU A 363 -6.64 -27.65 -15.99
N CYS A 364 -6.36 -26.82 -14.97
CA CYS A 364 -6.45 -25.36 -15.09
C CYS A 364 -5.65 -24.85 -16.30
N ARG A 365 -4.40 -25.30 -16.44
CA ARG A 365 -3.54 -24.98 -17.59
C ARG A 365 -4.21 -25.34 -18.92
N ARG A 366 -4.82 -26.53 -19.01
CA ARG A 366 -5.47 -27.02 -20.23
C ARG A 366 -6.73 -26.22 -20.58
N ILE A 367 -7.53 -25.85 -19.57
CA ILE A 367 -8.74 -25.05 -19.73
C ILE A 367 -8.37 -23.64 -20.21
N CYS A 368 -7.42 -23.00 -19.52
CA CYS A 368 -7.00 -21.63 -19.86
C CYS A 368 -6.35 -21.55 -21.25
N LEU A 369 -5.54 -22.53 -21.68
CA LEU A 369 -4.97 -22.53 -23.05
C LEU A 369 -6.04 -22.58 -24.15
N LYS A 370 -7.11 -23.35 -23.94
CA LYS A 370 -8.19 -23.49 -24.91
C LYS A 370 -9.03 -22.21 -25.04
N ASN A 371 -9.04 -21.37 -24.01
CA ASN A 371 -9.77 -20.11 -24.03
C ASN A 371 -8.81 -18.95 -24.34
N CYS A 372 -8.84 -18.41 -25.56
CA CYS A 372 -7.93 -17.32 -25.97
C CYS A 372 -8.06 -16.04 -25.13
N SER A 373 -9.19 -15.84 -24.44
CA SER A 373 -9.39 -14.68 -23.56
C SER A 373 -8.79 -14.86 -22.16
N CYS A 374 -8.42 -16.09 -21.78
CA CYS A 374 -7.81 -16.36 -20.48
C CYS A 374 -6.38 -15.79 -20.43
N THR A 375 -6.10 -14.92 -19.47
CA THR A 375 -4.81 -14.23 -19.32
C THR A 375 -3.94 -14.82 -18.23
N ALA A 376 -4.54 -15.42 -17.20
CA ALA A 376 -3.83 -16.13 -16.15
C ALA A 376 -4.69 -17.18 -15.44
N TYR A 377 -4.04 -18.08 -14.71
CA TYR A 377 -4.69 -18.96 -13.76
C TYR A 377 -3.86 -19.16 -12.49
N SER A 378 -4.49 -19.59 -11.41
CA SER A 378 -3.85 -19.97 -10.14
C SER A 378 -4.61 -21.11 -9.46
N THR A 379 -3.98 -21.75 -8.48
CA THR A 379 -4.67 -22.67 -7.57
C THR A 379 -5.67 -21.88 -6.73
N LEU A 380 -6.91 -22.36 -6.64
CA LEU A 380 -7.96 -21.69 -5.87
C LEU A 380 -7.74 -21.83 -4.36
N ASP A 381 -7.61 -23.08 -3.91
CA ASP A 381 -7.41 -23.42 -2.50
C ASP A 381 -6.03 -24.04 -2.30
N ILE A 382 -5.16 -23.32 -1.58
CA ILE A 382 -3.78 -23.75 -1.33
C ILE A 382 -3.69 -24.80 -0.22
N SER A 383 -4.73 -24.94 0.61
CA SER A 383 -4.76 -25.95 1.68
C SER A 383 -4.96 -27.36 1.12
N SER A 384 -5.85 -27.50 0.14
CA SER A 384 -6.12 -28.75 -0.56
C SER A 384 -5.27 -28.92 -1.83
N GLY A 385 -4.66 -27.83 -2.33
CA GLY A 385 -3.97 -27.80 -3.61
C GLY A 385 -4.91 -27.99 -4.79
N SER A 386 -6.19 -27.66 -4.62
CA SER A 386 -7.25 -27.95 -5.57
C SER A 386 -7.99 -26.70 -6.04
N GLY A 387 -8.64 -26.84 -7.19
CA GLY A 387 -9.40 -25.79 -7.82
C GLY A 387 -8.56 -24.83 -8.66
N CYS A 388 -9.24 -24.09 -9.53
CA CYS A 388 -8.68 -23.10 -10.43
C CYS A 388 -9.36 -21.76 -10.19
N LEU A 389 -8.56 -20.69 -10.17
CA LEU A 389 -9.01 -19.33 -10.39
C LEU A 389 -8.45 -18.86 -11.73
N PHE A 390 -9.29 -18.32 -12.60
CA PHE A 390 -8.95 -17.86 -13.96
C PHE A 390 -9.23 -16.37 -14.08
N TRP A 391 -8.33 -15.64 -14.74
CA TRP A 391 -8.51 -14.22 -15.05
C TRP A 391 -8.73 -13.98 -16.54
N PHE A 392 -9.52 -12.95 -16.84
CA PHE A 392 -9.76 -12.47 -18.19
C PHE A 392 -9.42 -10.98 -18.26
N GLY A 393 -8.63 -10.57 -19.25
CA GLY A 393 -8.13 -9.19 -19.35
C GLY A 393 -6.92 -8.90 -18.45
N ASP A 394 -6.73 -7.62 -18.13
CA ASP A 394 -5.52 -7.14 -17.48
C ASP A 394 -5.43 -7.54 -16.00
N LEU A 395 -4.22 -7.93 -15.58
CA LEU A 395 -3.95 -8.28 -14.19
C LEU A 395 -3.57 -7.03 -13.42
N ILE A 396 -4.43 -6.58 -12.51
CA ILE A 396 -4.30 -5.32 -11.77
C ILE A 396 -4.24 -5.61 -10.27
N ASP A 397 -3.64 -4.68 -9.51
CA ASP A 397 -3.60 -4.72 -8.04
C ASP A 397 -2.81 -5.92 -7.48
N MET A 398 -1.64 -6.17 -8.08
CA MET A 398 -0.68 -7.17 -7.62
C MET A 398 0.33 -6.53 -6.66
N LYS A 399 0.62 -7.24 -5.57
CA LYS A 399 1.62 -6.86 -4.56
C LYS A 399 2.51 -8.06 -4.27
N VAL A 400 3.81 -7.84 -4.13
CA VAL A 400 4.76 -8.85 -3.68
C VAL A 400 4.55 -9.07 -2.18
N ILE A 401 4.39 -10.33 -1.79
CA ILE A 401 4.19 -10.76 -0.40
C ILE A 401 5.36 -11.66 -0.03
N SER A 402 6.36 -11.08 0.63
CA SER A 402 7.56 -11.78 1.10
C SER A 402 7.20 -13.01 1.94
N GLY A 403 7.60 -14.20 1.47
CA GLY A 403 7.44 -15.48 2.18
C GLY A 403 6.03 -16.07 2.28
N ALA A 404 4.96 -15.35 1.91
CA ALA A 404 3.57 -15.79 2.11
C ALA A 404 2.63 -15.61 0.90
N GLY A 405 3.14 -15.08 -0.23
CA GLY A 405 2.32 -14.89 -1.43
C GLY A 405 2.02 -16.17 -2.21
N GLN A 406 1.08 -16.09 -3.15
CA GLN A 406 0.65 -17.21 -3.97
C GLN A 406 1.29 -17.20 -5.36
N ASP A 407 1.29 -18.38 -5.98
CA ASP A 407 1.74 -18.55 -7.36
C ASP A 407 0.63 -18.18 -8.35
N ILE A 408 0.96 -17.46 -9.43
CA ILE A 408 0.09 -17.20 -10.57
C ILE A 408 0.80 -17.58 -11.87
N TYR A 409 0.05 -18.18 -12.78
CA TYR A 409 0.52 -18.62 -14.09
C TYR A 409 -0.05 -17.69 -15.15
N VAL A 410 0.77 -16.75 -15.61
CA VAL A 410 0.35 -15.76 -16.60
C VAL A 410 0.65 -16.30 -17.99
N ARG A 411 -0.34 -16.23 -18.89
CA ARG A 411 -0.22 -16.70 -20.27
C ARG A 411 0.89 -15.93 -20.97
N MET A 412 1.76 -16.56 -21.76
CA MET A 412 2.87 -15.92 -22.47
C MET A 412 3.00 -16.49 -23.88
N ALA A 413 3.61 -15.74 -24.80
CA ALA A 413 4.07 -16.28 -26.07
C ALA A 413 5.02 -17.47 -25.82
N SER A 414 5.07 -18.42 -26.74
CA SER A 414 5.88 -19.64 -26.62
C SER A 414 7.34 -19.36 -26.22
N SER A 415 7.95 -18.33 -26.81
CA SER A 415 9.33 -17.89 -26.60
C SER A 415 9.62 -17.38 -25.19
N ASP A 416 8.60 -16.87 -24.49
CA ASP A 416 8.71 -16.28 -23.14
C ASP A 416 8.08 -17.16 -22.05
N SER A 417 7.45 -18.26 -22.43
CA SER A 417 6.83 -19.21 -21.52
C SER A 417 7.85 -20.16 -20.87
N ASP A 418 7.51 -20.71 -19.71
CA ASP A 418 8.34 -21.73 -19.07
C ASP A 418 8.34 -22.99 -19.94
N SER A 419 9.52 -23.35 -20.46
CA SER A 419 9.66 -24.53 -21.31
C SER A 419 9.22 -25.78 -20.55
N ASN A 420 8.29 -26.54 -21.11
CA ASN A 420 7.93 -27.84 -20.57
C ASN A 420 9.16 -28.76 -20.68
N GLY A 421 9.93 -28.85 -19.60
CA GLY A 421 11.03 -29.78 -19.48
C GLY A 421 10.55 -31.19 -19.80
N LYS A 422 10.98 -31.72 -20.96
CA LYS A 422 11.18 -33.15 -21.31
C LYS A 422 11.13 -33.44 -22.82
N LYS A 423 10.66 -32.54 -23.70
CA LYS A 423 10.62 -32.82 -25.15
C LYS A 423 11.98 -32.67 -25.85
N GLY A 424 12.76 -31.63 -25.54
CA GLY A 424 14.06 -31.40 -26.17
C GLY A 424 15.12 -32.47 -25.88
N LYS A 425 15.23 -32.92 -24.62
CA LYS A 425 16.24 -33.93 -24.22
C LYS A 425 16.02 -35.30 -24.86
N LYS A 426 14.78 -35.75 -25.06
CA LYS A 426 14.50 -37.05 -25.71
C LYS A 426 14.86 -37.03 -27.19
N LEU A 427 14.66 -35.91 -27.87
CA LEU A 427 14.96 -35.76 -29.30
C LEU A 427 16.47 -35.73 -29.56
N VAL A 428 17.23 -35.03 -28.70
CA VAL A 428 18.70 -35.01 -28.76
C VAL A 428 19.30 -36.39 -28.44
N ILE A 429 18.78 -37.10 -27.43
CA ILE A 429 19.25 -38.47 -27.11
C ILE A 429 18.93 -39.44 -28.24
N SER A 430 17.74 -39.35 -28.85
CA SER A 430 17.36 -40.18 -30.00
C SER A 430 18.26 -39.93 -31.21
N LEU A 431 18.56 -38.66 -31.52
CA LEU A 431 19.45 -38.29 -32.61
C LEU A 431 20.89 -38.77 -32.34
N ALA A 432 21.39 -38.60 -31.12
CA ALA A 432 22.72 -39.07 -30.73
C ALA A 432 22.85 -40.60 -30.82
N LEU A 433 21.84 -41.35 -30.38
CA LEU A 433 21.81 -42.82 -30.50
C LEU A 433 21.76 -43.28 -31.96
N SER A 434 20.97 -42.60 -32.80
CA SER A 434 20.91 -42.92 -34.23
C SER A 434 22.24 -42.65 -34.94
N LEU A 435 22.92 -41.54 -34.62
CA LEU A 435 24.23 -41.20 -35.19
C LEU A 435 25.32 -42.18 -34.73
N ALA A 436 25.31 -42.58 -33.45
CA ALA A 436 26.24 -43.57 -32.91
C ALA A 436 26.08 -44.94 -33.59
N MET A 437 24.84 -45.38 -33.85
CA MET A 437 24.57 -46.63 -34.57
C MET A 437 25.05 -46.59 -36.02
N VAL A 438 24.87 -45.46 -36.71
CA VAL A 438 25.37 -45.27 -38.08
C VAL A 438 26.90 -45.30 -38.13
N LEU A 439 27.57 -44.64 -37.18
CA LEU A 439 29.03 -44.66 -37.09
C LEU A 439 29.59 -46.04 -36.74
N LEU A 440 28.91 -46.81 -35.88
CA LEU A 440 29.28 -48.19 -35.58
C LEU A 440 29.10 -49.11 -36.81
N ALA A 441 28.02 -48.95 -37.56
CA ALA A 441 27.79 -49.69 -38.79
C ALA A 441 28.86 -49.37 -39.86
N LEU A 442 29.20 -48.08 -40.04
CA LEU A 442 30.29 -47.65 -40.93
C LEU A 442 31.64 -48.20 -40.46
N GLY A 443 31.92 -48.19 -39.16
CA GLY A 443 33.11 -48.78 -38.56
C GLY A 443 33.23 -50.28 -38.85
N LEU A 444 32.13 -51.03 -38.69
CA LEU A 444 32.05 -52.46 -39.02
C LEU A 444 32.26 -52.72 -40.52
N VAL A 445 31.64 -51.93 -41.40
CA VAL A 445 31.84 -52.04 -42.85
C VAL A 445 33.29 -51.75 -43.24
N LEU A 446 33.91 -50.71 -42.67
CA LEU A 446 35.32 -50.39 -42.91
C LEU A 446 36.27 -51.45 -42.34
N LEU A 447 35.95 -52.07 -41.20
CA LEU A 447 36.71 -53.19 -40.64
C LEU A 447 36.60 -54.45 -41.51
N LEU A 448 35.42 -54.75 -42.06
CA LEU A 448 35.23 -55.85 -43.00
C LEU A 448 35.94 -55.59 -44.34
N GLN A 449 35.90 -54.36 -44.85
CA GLN A 449 36.67 -53.95 -46.03
C GLN A 449 38.19 -53.97 -45.79
N ARG A 450 38.66 -53.62 -44.59
CA ARG A 450 40.06 -53.74 -44.19
C ARG A 450 40.49 -55.20 -43.98
N ARG A 451 39.62 -56.09 -43.48
CA ARG A 451 39.91 -57.55 -43.41
C ARG A 451 39.96 -58.19 -44.81
N ASN A 452 39.11 -57.75 -45.73
CA ASN A 452 39.16 -58.20 -47.14
C ASN A 452 40.37 -57.62 -47.90
N LYS A 453 40.78 -56.36 -47.64
CA LYS A 453 41.99 -55.78 -48.22
C LYS A 453 43.30 -56.28 -47.57
N LYS A 454 43.29 -56.73 -46.31
CA LYS A 454 44.45 -57.35 -45.62
C LYS A 454 44.72 -58.80 -46.01
N ARG A 455 43.84 -59.45 -46.78
CA ARG A 455 44.12 -60.75 -47.43
C ARG A 455 44.68 -60.63 -48.86
N ALA A 456 44.81 -59.41 -49.41
CA ALA A 456 45.25 -59.17 -50.79
C ALA A 456 46.51 -58.30 -50.93
N LYS A 457 47.27 -58.07 -49.85
CA LYS A 457 48.49 -57.23 -49.92
C LYS A 457 49.55 -57.68 -48.91
N GLN A 458 50.15 -58.83 -49.18
CA GLN A 458 51.46 -59.22 -48.64
C GLN A 458 52.45 -59.24 -49.82
N LYS A 459 52.91 -58.06 -50.23
CA LYS A 459 54.20 -57.86 -50.92
C LYS A 459 54.50 -56.35 -51.07
N LYS A 460 55.72 -56.00 -50.63
CA LYS A 460 56.51 -54.77 -50.82
C LYS A 460 56.24 -53.54 -49.91
N GLU A 461 57.13 -53.42 -48.91
CA GLU A 461 57.83 -52.19 -48.45
C GLU A 461 58.60 -51.54 -49.65
N GLU A 462 59.10 -50.31 -49.67
CA GLU A 462 59.60 -49.36 -48.65
C GLU A 462 59.84 -47.98 -49.33
N MET A 463 60.04 -46.92 -48.54
CA MET A 463 60.97 -45.77 -48.74
C MET A 463 60.39 -44.36 -48.49
N GLU A 464 60.70 -43.87 -47.28
CA GLU A 464 61.26 -42.56 -46.83
C GLU A 464 60.81 -41.16 -47.32
N GLY A 465 60.90 -40.21 -46.37
CA GLY A 465 61.32 -38.81 -46.58
C GLY A 465 60.30 -37.73 -46.19
N PHE A 466 60.17 -37.30 -44.92
CA PHE A 466 60.92 -36.22 -44.23
C PHE A 466 60.66 -34.78 -44.74
N ASN A 467 59.96 -33.93 -43.96
CA ASN A 467 60.52 -32.65 -43.44
C ASN A 467 59.56 -31.86 -42.53
N LEU A 468 60.19 -31.15 -41.60
CA LEU A 468 59.73 -30.40 -40.43
C LEU A 468 60.16 -28.93 -40.58
N SER A 469 59.34 -27.95 -40.12
CA SER A 469 59.79 -26.68 -39.51
C SER A 469 58.57 -25.88 -39.01
N MET A 470 58.45 -25.58 -37.71
CA MET A 470 58.98 -24.41 -36.95
C MET A 470 58.37 -23.06 -37.37
N ALA A 471 58.11 -22.05 -36.53
CA ALA A 471 57.94 -21.81 -35.09
C ALA A 471 57.84 -20.26 -34.91
N TYR A 472 57.57 -19.78 -33.68
CA TYR A 472 57.74 -18.42 -33.10
C TYR A 472 56.59 -17.39 -33.24
N THR A 473 55.84 -17.05 -32.16
CA THR A 473 55.98 -15.99 -31.09
C THR A 473 55.79 -14.55 -31.63
N ASP A 474 55.28 -13.51 -30.95
CA ASP A 474 55.23 -13.13 -29.53
C ASP A 474 54.29 -11.89 -29.32
N GLU A 475 53.86 -11.68 -28.07
CA GLU A 475 53.47 -10.46 -27.33
C GLU A 475 53.21 -9.06 -27.99
N ARG A 476 52.19 -8.31 -27.49
CA ARG A 476 52.34 -7.27 -26.42
C ARG A 476 51.07 -6.42 -26.17
N HIS A 477 50.93 -5.97 -24.92
CA HIS A 477 49.91 -5.07 -24.33
C HIS A 477 49.89 -3.62 -24.84
N LYS A 478 48.72 -2.94 -24.72
CA LYS A 478 48.61 -1.50 -24.40
C LYS A 478 47.33 -1.20 -23.62
N LYS A 479 47.47 -0.49 -22.49
CA LYS A 479 46.42 0.18 -21.70
C LYS A 479 46.43 1.66 -22.10
N ASP A 480 45.26 2.24 -22.38
CA ASP A 480 45.10 3.69 -22.57
C ASP A 480 44.38 4.32 -21.38
N LEU A 481 44.82 5.53 -21.02
CA LEU A 481 44.25 6.42 -20.01
C LEU A 481 43.06 7.20 -20.60
N GLU A 482 41.90 7.17 -19.95
CA GLU A 482 40.72 7.97 -20.32
C GLU A 482 40.79 9.39 -19.73
N LEU A 483 40.60 10.40 -20.60
CA LEU A 483 40.36 11.81 -20.24
C LEU A 483 38.86 12.05 -20.00
N PRO A 484 38.45 12.94 -19.07
CA PRO A 484 37.04 13.23 -18.83
C PRO A 484 36.41 13.99 -20.01
N LEU A 485 35.35 13.40 -20.57
CA LEU A 485 34.57 13.99 -21.66
C LEU A 485 33.46 14.89 -21.10
N PHE A 486 33.33 16.11 -21.63
CA PHE A 486 32.20 17.00 -21.34
C PHE A 486 31.17 16.90 -22.47
N GLU A 487 29.89 16.84 -22.12
CA GLU A 487 28.81 16.90 -23.11
C GLU A 487 28.85 18.23 -23.89
N LEU A 488 28.72 18.13 -25.21
CA LEU A 488 28.70 19.28 -26.13
C LEU A 488 27.62 20.31 -25.76
N SER A 489 26.49 19.85 -25.21
CA SER A 489 25.41 20.70 -24.69
C SER A 489 25.88 21.68 -23.60
N ARG A 490 26.77 21.24 -22.71
CA ARG A 490 27.36 22.09 -21.66
C ARG A 490 28.33 23.12 -22.24
N ILE A 491 29.10 22.75 -23.26
CA ILE A 491 30.07 23.64 -23.92
C ILE A 491 29.34 24.72 -24.71
N ILE A 492 28.28 24.36 -25.44
CA ILE A 492 27.40 25.29 -26.17
C ILE A 492 26.77 26.29 -25.20
N LYS A 493 26.24 25.83 -24.06
CA LYS A 493 25.60 26.71 -23.08
C LYS A 493 26.61 27.63 -22.37
N ALA A 494 27.82 27.13 -22.08
CA ALA A 494 28.86 27.91 -21.40
C ALA A 494 29.53 28.99 -22.28
N THR A 495 29.42 28.87 -23.59
CA THR A 495 30.01 29.81 -24.57
C THR A 495 28.97 30.69 -25.26
N ASP A 496 27.70 30.62 -24.83
CA ASP A 496 26.55 31.24 -25.49
C ASP A 496 26.51 30.90 -26.99
N ASN A 497 26.43 29.60 -27.27
CA ASN A 497 26.46 29.04 -28.61
C ASN A 497 27.66 29.50 -29.45
N PHE A 498 28.85 29.54 -28.83
CA PHE A 498 30.09 29.99 -29.47
C PHE A 498 29.99 31.40 -30.09
N SER A 499 29.26 32.30 -29.42
CA SER A 499 29.07 33.69 -29.85
C SER A 499 30.42 34.40 -30.07
N PHE A 500 30.53 35.12 -31.20
CA PHE A 500 31.75 35.82 -31.59
C PHE A 500 32.22 36.85 -30.55
N ASN A 501 31.27 37.46 -29.84
CA ASN A 501 31.53 38.43 -28.77
C ASN A 501 32.29 37.83 -27.57
N ASN A 502 32.30 36.50 -27.46
CA ASN A 502 32.99 35.76 -26.42
C ASN A 502 34.32 35.18 -26.89
N LYS A 503 34.75 35.39 -28.15
CA LYS A 503 36.00 34.82 -28.65
C LYS A 503 37.21 35.60 -28.14
N LEU A 504 38.12 34.92 -27.46
CA LEU A 504 39.37 35.49 -26.91
C LEU A 504 40.51 35.48 -27.94
N GLY A 505 40.48 34.57 -28.91
CA GLY A 505 41.50 34.45 -29.96
C GLY A 505 41.35 33.15 -30.76
N GLU A 506 42.11 33.00 -31.84
CA GLU A 506 42.17 31.78 -32.65
C GLU A 506 43.61 31.56 -33.15
N GLY A 507 44.10 30.32 -33.02
CA GLY A 507 45.41 29.89 -33.51
C GLY A 507 45.33 28.51 -34.18
N GLY A 508 46.47 27.88 -34.45
CA GLY A 508 46.56 26.59 -35.15
C GLY A 508 45.85 25.39 -34.50
N PHE A 509 45.31 25.56 -33.30
CA PHE A 509 44.53 24.56 -32.56
C PHE A 509 43.06 24.95 -32.37
N GLY A 510 42.58 26.01 -33.05
CA GLY A 510 41.18 26.44 -33.06
C GLY A 510 40.87 27.67 -32.20
N PRO A 511 39.59 28.09 -32.16
CA PRO A 511 39.13 29.27 -31.44
C PRO A 511 38.99 29.04 -29.93
N VAL A 512 39.35 30.04 -29.13
CA VAL A 512 39.22 30.04 -27.66
C VAL A 512 38.14 31.04 -27.26
N TYR A 513 37.22 30.65 -26.39
CA TYR A 513 36.09 31.48 -25.94
C TYR A 513 36.13 31.78 -24.42
N LYS A 514 35.69 32.97 -24.03
CA LYS A 514 35.48 33.48 -22.67
C LYS A 514 34.14 32.97 -22.15
N LYS A 515 34.11 32.45 -20.92
CA LYS A 515 32.87 32.07 -20.21
C LYS A 515 32.11 33.34 -19.80
N ILE A 516 30.82 33.42 -20.10
CA ILE A 516 29.90 34.45 -19.54
C ILE A 516 29.43 33.99 -18.16
N GLY A 517 29.51 34.88 -17.17
CA GLY A 517 28.93 34.66 -15.84
C GLY A 517 28.49 35.99 -15.23
N CYS A 518 27.17 36.20 -15.13
CA CYS A 518 26.56 37.11 -14.16
C CYS A 518 25.35 36.42 -13.54
N VAL A 519 25.65 35.50 -12.62
CA VAL A 519 24.85 35.17 -11.44
C VAL A 519 25.91 34.86 -10.39
N SER A 520 26.02 35.67 -9.33
CA SER A 520 27.05 35.45 -8.32
C SER A 520 26.65 34.23 -7.49
N ASP A 521 27.31 33.10 -7.73
CA ASP A 521 27.25 31.91 -6.87
C ASP A 521 28.14 32.06 -5.63
N THR A 522 28.82 33.20 -5.53
CA THR A 522 30.00 33.41 -4.71
C THR A 522 29.90 34.68 -3.86
N ILE A 523 30.39 34.64 -2.61
CA ILE A 523 30.64 35.79 -1.73
C ILE A 523 32.14 35.88 -1.44
N ASN A 524 32.77 36.97 -1.87
CA ASN A 524 34.18 37.28 -1.58
C ASN A 524 34.36 38.05 -0.26
N VAL A 525 35.58 38.12 0.28
CA VAL A 525 35.91 38.84 1.54
C VAL A 525 35.51 40.33 1.52
N THR A 526 35.37 40.92 0.34
CA THR A 526 34.96 42.33 0.16
C THR A 526 33.46 42.53 -0.06
N GLN A 527 32.69 41.45 -0.15
CA GLN A 527 31.26 41.47 -0.45
C GLN A 527 30.43 41.17 0.80
N LEU A 528 29.31 41.88 0.90
CA LEU A 528 28.32 41.77 1.96
C LEU A 528 26.97 41.50 1.29
N ILE A 529 26.24 40.50 1.76
CA ILE A 529 24.86 40.24 1.32
C ILE A 529 23.91 40.86 2.36
N LYS A 530 23.04 41.76 1.90
CA LYS A 530 22.01 42.40 2.71
C LYS A 530 20.63 41.84 2.42
N ASP A 531 19.67 42.20 3.26
CA ASP A 531 18.27 41.83 3.08
C ASP A 531 17.72 42.34 1.73
N GLY A 532 17.13 41.44 0.94
CA GLY A 532 16.73 41.69 -0.44
C GLY A 532 17.75 41.28 -1.51
N GLU A 533 18.98 40.95 -1.12
CA GLU A 533 20.00 40.40 -2.01
C GLU A 533 20.07 38.88 -1.85
N THR A 534 20.34 38.19 -2.96
CA THR A 534 20.49 36.73 -2.98
C THR A 534 21.70 36.32 -3.81
N ILE A 535 22.24 35.14 -3.48
CA ILE A 535 23.17 34.41 -4.34
C ILE A 535 22.45 33.16 -4.86
N ILE A 536 22.78 32.75 -6.08
CA ILE A 536 22.12 31.63 -6.75
C ILE A 536 23.20 30.66 -7.23
N SER A 537 22.97 29.37 -7.00
CA SER A 537 23.88 28.31 -7.42
C SER A 537 24.08 28.31 -8.94
N SER A 538 25.22 27.83 -9.42
CA SER A 538 25.60 27.91 -10.85
C SER A 538 24.59 27.29 -11.83
N GLY A 539 23.89 26.23 -11.41
CA GLY A 539 22.83 25.55 -12.14
C GLY A 539 21.43 26.01 -11.77
N GLU A 540 21.31 27.13 -11.04
CA GLU A 540 20.06 27.78 -10.64
C GLU A 540 19.09 26.87 -9.88
N SER A 541 19.63 25.86 -9.18
CA SER A 541 18.85 24.89 -8.41
C SER A 541 18.51 25.44 -7.03
N PHE A 542 19.44 26.19 -6.43
CA PHE A 542 19.30 26.76 -5.10
C PHE A 542 19.57 28.26 -5.11
N GLU A 543 18.89 28.94 -4.19
CA GLU A 543 19.05 30.37 -3.92
C GLU A 543 19.21 30.57 -2.42
N MET A 544 20.08 31.50 -2.03
CA MET A 544 20.35 31.82 -0.64
C MET A 544 20.20 33.32 -0.40
N GLY A 545 19.57 33.68 0.70
CA GLY A 545 19.46 35.06 1.16
C GLY A 545 18.61 35.20 2.40
N PHE A 546 18.09 36.40 2.62
CA PHE A 546 17.23 36.71 3.77
C PHE A 546 15.77 36.34 3.49
N PHE A 547 15.10 35.78 4.50
CA PHE A 547 13.68 35.45 4.42
C PHE A 547 12.98 35.63 5.78
N SER A 548 11.65 35.63 5.76
CA SER A 548 10.81 35.67 6.96
C SER A 548 9.65 34.67 6.86
N PRO A 549 9.44 33.78 7.85
CA PRO A 549 8.27 32.91 7.91
C PRO A 549 6.98 33.73 8.07
N SER A 550 5.92 33.31 7.38
CA SER A 550 4.61 33.99 7.30
C SER A 550 4.17 34.72 8.59
N ASN A 551 3.98 36.04 8.50
CA ASN A 551 3.57 36.97 9.57
C ASN A 551 4.57 37.19 10.72
N SER A 552 5.84 36.80 10.58
CA SER A 552 6.89 37.14 11.55
C SER A 552 7.56 38.49 11.23
N LYS A 553 7.98 39.22 12.27
CA LYS A 553 8.92 40.35 12.13
C LYS A 553 10.39 39.90 12.14
N ASN A 554 10.61 38.62 12.45
CA ASN A 554 11.95 38.05 12.54
C ASN A 554 12.51 37.76 11.14
N ARG A 555 13.80 38.03 10.95
CA ARG A 555 14.54 37.78 9.72
C ARG A 555 15.58 36.68 9.93
N TYR A 556 15.68 35.82 8.93
CA TYR A 556 16.58 34.68 8.91
C TYR A 556 17.36 34.65 7.60
N VAL A 557 18.55 34.05 7.63
CA VAL A 557 19.30 33.71 6.43
C VAL A 557 19.13 32.23 6.16
N GLY A 558 18.73 31.87 4.94
CA GLY A 558 18.50 30.49 4.56
C GLY A 558 18.77 30.21 3.08
N ILE A 559 18.76 28.92 2.75
CA ILE A 559 18.90 28.38 1.40
C ILE A 559 17.56 27.74 1.03
N TRP A 560 17.05 27.98 -0.17
CA TRP A 560 15.80 27.39 -0.68
C TRP A 560 15.93 26.98 -2.13
N TYR A 561 14.99 26.14 -2.59
CA TYR A 561 14.86 25.82 -4.01
C TYR A 561 14.37 27.03 -4.80
N LYS A 562 15.13 27.46 -5.82
CA LYS A 562 14.80 28.66 -6.61
C LYS A 562 13.51 28.52 -7.42
N ASN A 563 13.29 27.35 -8.04
CA ASN A 563 12.21 27.13 -9.01
C ASN A 563 10.99 26.38 -8.43
N ILE A 564 10.73 26.48 -7.12
CA ILE A 564 9.53 25.90 -6.48
C ILE A 564 8.59 27.03 -6.06
N THR A 565 7.30 26.91 -6.40
CA THR A 565 6.27 27.93 -6.17
C THR A 565 6.02 28.24 -4.70
N ILE A 566 6.23 27.27 -3.81
CA ILE A 566 6.23 27.44 -2.36
C ILE A 566 7.68 27.50 -1.91
N GLN A 567 8.09 28.64 -1.32
CA GLN A 567 9.46 28.82 -0.83
C GLN A 567 9.78 27.73 0.21
N THR A 568 10.54 26.73 -0.22
CA THR A 568 10.90 25.56 0.59
C THR A 568 12.34 25.76 1.06
N VAL A 569 12.49 26.24 2.29
CA VAL A 569 13.80 26.52 2.90
C VAL A 569 14.40 25.21 3.41
N VAL A 570 15.57 24.85 2.90
CA VAL A 570 16.28 23.60 3.19
C VAL A 570 17.33 23.74 4.28
N TRP A 571 17.82 24.96 4.53
CA TRP A 571 18.80 25.25 5.57
C TRP A 571 18.63 26.68 6.12
N VAL A 572 18.90 26.88 7.41
CA VAL A 572 18.78 28.19 8.09
C VAL A 572 19.96 28.42 9.03
N ALA A 573 20.62 29.58 8.90
CA ALA A 573 21.79 29.93 9.71
C ALA A 573 21.41 30.25 11.17
N ASN A 574 20.56 31.26 11.36
CA ASN A 574 20.32 31.91 12.66
C ASN A 574 19.02 31.43 13.34
N THR A 575 18.82 30.10 13.42
CA THR A 575 17.63 29.50 14.05
C THR A 575 17.47 29.82 15.54
N LYS A 576 18.59 30.06 16.25
CA LYS A 576 18.60 30.36 17.69
C LYS A 576 18.40 31.83 18.02
N VAL A 577 18.93 32.74 17.19
CA VAL A 577 18.93 34.20 17.42
C VAL A 577 18.48 34.90 16.13
N PRO A 578 17.17 35.16 15.96
CA PRO A 578 16.67 35.86 14.79
C PRO A 578 17.09 37.33 14.77
N LEU A 579 17.18 37.91 13.57
CA LEU A 579 17.26 39.36 13.40
C LEU A 579 15.87 39.98 13.60
N ASN A 580 15.81 41.15 14.23
CA ASN A 580 14.55 41.86 14.52
C ASN A 580 14.23 42.95 13.47
N ASN A 581 15.12 43.19 12.51
CA ASN A 581 15.00 44.18 11.44
C ASN A 581 15.73 43.69 10.17
N THR A 582 15.68 44.50 9.10
CA THR A 582 16.28 44.18 7.78
C THR A 582 17.71 44.73 7.62
N ALA A 583 18.32 45.23 8.69
CA ALA A 583 19.64 45.86 8.65
C ALA A 583 20.79 44.87 8.93
N GLY A 584 20.47 43.59 9.15
CA GLY A 584 21.48 42.55 9.26
C GLY A 584 22.16 42.24 7.93
N ALA A 585 23.36 41.69 8.02
CA ALA A 585 24.19 41.49 6.84
C ALA A 585 25.15 40.31 6.98
N LEU A 586 25.30 39.53 5.90
CA LEU A 586 26.11 38.32 5.84
C LEU A 586 27.41 38.60 5.09
N GLN A 587 28.56 38.32 5.73
CA GLN A 587 29.89 38.60 5.18
C GLN A 587 30.92 37.55 5.61
N VAL A 588 32.05 37.52 4.91
CA VAL A 588 33.23 36.75 5.29
C VAL A 588 34.22 37.66 6.02
N ILE A 589 34.54 37.37 7.29
CA ILE A 589 35.52 38.12 8.09
C ILE A 589 36.83 37.33 8.28
N LYS A 590 37.94 38.03 8.53
CA LYS A 590 39.23 37.41 8.93
C LYS A 590 39.10 36.85 10.36
N PRO A 591 39.57 35.62 10.67
CA PRO A 591 40.49 34.76 9.91
C PRO A 591 39.85 33.76 8.91
N GLY A 592 38.57 33.91 8.55
CA GLY A 592 37.93 33.05 7.55
C GLY A 592 36.56 32.51 7.95
N LEU A 593 35.76 33.35 8.61
CA LEU A 593 34.43 32.96 9.08
C LEU A 593 33.37 33.67 8.25
N LEU A 594 32.43 32.91 7.69
CA LEU A 594 31.14 33.45 7.28
C LEU A 594 30.37 33.83 8.54
N VAL A 595 29.99 35.10 8.67
CA VAL A 595 29.30 35.65 9.83
C VAL A 595 28.08 36.44 9.40
N LEU A 596 27.04 36.35 10.22
CA LEU A 596 25.86 37.18 10.14
C LEU A 596 25.92 38.22 11.26
N CYS A 597 25.90 39.49 10.89
CA CYS A 597 25.91 40.62 11.82
C CYS A 597 24.53 41.30 11.90
N ASN A 598 24.22 41.91 13.04
CA ASN A 598 23.08 42.82 13.19
C ASN A 598 23.43 44.26 12.76
N ASP A 599 22.48 45.18 12.94
CA ASP A 599 22.60 46.62 12.67
C ASP A 599 23.70 47.35 13.43
N THR A 600 24.12 46.83 14.59
CA THR A 600 25.24 47.35 15.38
C THR A 600 26.56 46.63 15.11
N ASN A 601 26.67 45.86 14.02
CA ASN A 601 27.83 45.01 13.67
C ASN A 601 28.18 43.91 14.69
N ASN A 602 27.28 43.55 15.58
CA ASN A 602 27.45 42.40 16.48
C ASN A 602 27.19 41.10 15.72
N ILE A 603 28.07 40.12 15.87
CA ILE A 603 27.93 38.79 15.25
C ILE A 603 26.83 38.02 15.99
N ILE A 604 25.78 37.65 15.26
CA ILE A 604 24.66 36.85 15.78
C ILE A 604 24.74 35.37 15.37
N TRP A 605 25.51 35.07 14.33
CA TRP A 605 25.81 33.72 13.88
C TRP A 605 27.15 33.68 13.15
N SER A 606 27.90 32.59 13.29
CA SER A 606 29.14 32.35 12.56
C SER A 606 29.27 30.88 12.17
N SER A 607 29.87 30.63 11.01
CA SER A 607 30.44 29.33 10.64
C SER A 607 31.49 28.88 11.68
N ASN A 608 31.77 27.58 11.77
CA ASN A 608 32.73 27.03 12.73
C ASN A 608 33.92 26.45 11.93
N SER A 609 35.03 27.18 11.84
CA SER A 609 36.23 26.74 11.11
C SER A 609 37.43 26.62 12.05
N SER A 610 38.21 25.55 11.90
CA SER A 610 39.40 25.27 12.71
C SER A 610 40.71 25.77 12.08
N ARG A 611 40.66 26.49 10.95
CA ARG A 611 41.85 26.95 10.19
C ARG A 611 41.70 28.40 9.70
N SER A 612 42.78 29.19 9.82
CA SER A 612 42.89 30.59 9.37
C SER A 612 43.56 30.66 8.00
N VAL A 613 42.94 31.29 7.00
CA VAL A 613 43.47 31.37 5.62
C VAL A 613 43.21 32.75 4.99
N GLN A 614 44.10 33.22 4.10
CA GLN A 614 44.12 34.62 3.63
C GLN A 614 43.20 34.94 2.43
N ASN A 615 42.90 33.99 1.53
CA ASN A 615 42.14 34.23 0.29
C ASN A 615 40.90 33.31 0.20
N LEU A 616 39.79 33.76 0.79
CA LEU A 616 38.60 32.93 0.98
C LEU A 616 37.40 33.38 0.15
N VAL A 617 36.65 32.38 -0.29
CA VAL A 617 35.44 32.54 -1.09
C VAL A 617 34.37 31.60 -0.54
N SER A 618 33.17 32.13 -0.25
CA SER A 618 31.98 31.34 0.06
C SER A 618 31.24 31.04 -1.24
N LEU A 619 30.88 29.78 -1.50
CA LEU A 619 30.27 29.31 -2.75
C LEU A 619 29.02 28.48 -2.46
N LEU A 620 27.91 28.79 -3.12
CA LEU A 620 26.69 27.99 -3.09
C LEU A 620 26.70 26.95 -4.21
N LEU A 621 26.69 25.67 -3.85
CA LEU A 621 26.73 24.55 -4.80
C LEU A 621 25.33 24.14 -5.27
N ASP A 622 25.24 23.53 -6.45
CA ASP A 622 24.01 22.94 -6.98
C ASP A 622 23.51 21.72 -6.18
N SER A 623 24.29 21.25 -5.20
CA SER A 623 23.84 20.27 -4.20
C SER A 623 23.03 20.89 -3.07
N GLY A 624 22.96 22.23 -2.97
CA GLY A 624 22.35 22.96 -1.86
C GLY A 624 23.33 23.28 -0.72
N ASN A 625 24.57 22.77 -0.80
CA ASN A 625 25.58 23.02 0.22
C ASN A 625 26.23 24.39 0.03
N LEU A 626 26.44 25.10 1.14
CA LEU A 626 27.26 26.31 1.20
C LEU A 626 28.65 25.95 1.70
N VAL A 627 29.68 26.24 0.90
CA VAL A 627 31.07 25.91 1.21
C VAL A 627 31.95 27.14 1.30
N VAL A 628 32.86 27.16 2.26
CA VAL A 628 33.93 28.16 2.33
C VAL A 628 35.25 27.49 1.92
N LYS A 629 35.92 28.02 0.89
CA LYS A 629 37.16 27.45 0.32
C LYS A 629 38.26 28.49 0.10
N ASP A 630 39.51 28.05 0.19
CA ASP A 630 40.68 28.83 -0.23
C ASP A 630 40.82 28.77 -1.75
N THR A 631 40.98 29.93 -2.40
CA THR A 631 41.14 30.00 -3.87
C THR A 631 42.49 29.47 -4.35
N ASN A 632 43.48 29.33 -3.46
CA ASN A 632 44.83 28.89 -3.78
C ASN A 632 45.11 27.42 -3.41
N GLY A 633 44.13 26.71 -2.83
CA GLY A 633 44.26 25.31 -2.38
C GLY A 633 43.90 24.26 -3.45
N HIS A 634 44.34 23.02 -3.25
CA HIS A 634 43.97 21.87 -4.09
C HIS A 634 42.43 21.66 -4.12
N PRO A 635 41.85 21.17 -5.24
CA PRO A 635 40.43 20.86 -5.31
C PRO A 635 40.05 19.84 -4.23
N GLY A 636 39.15 20.22 -3.31
CA GLY A 636 38.61 19.32 -2.28
C GLY A 636 38.89 19.68 -0.81
N ASN A 637 39.65 20.75 -0.50
CA ASN A 637 39.79 21.24 0.88
C ASN A 637 38.72 22.29 1.21
N PHE A 638 37.60 21.87 1.80
CA PHE A 638 36.60 22.77 2.38
C PHE A 638 36.97 23.14 3.82
N LEU A 639 36.89 24.42 4.17
CA LEU A 639 37.17 24.92 5.53
C LEU A 639 35.94 24.87 6.42
N TRP A 640 34.76 24.96 5.81
CA TRP A 640 33.46 24.74 6.44
C TRP A 640 32.44 24.36 5.38
N LEU A 641 31.51 23.48 5.75
CA LEU A 641 30.44 22.95 4.91
C LEU A 641 29.15 22.98 5.72
N ALA A 642 28.11 23.63 5.20
CA ALA A 642 26.74 23.34 5.59
C ALA A 642 26.27 22.15 4.77
N GLU A 643 26.14 20.98 5.42
CA GLU A 643 25.45 19.83 4.83
C GLU A 643 23.94 20.00 5.02
N PHE A 644 23.20 19.87 3.92
CA PHE A 644 21.76 19.66 3.92
C PHE A 644 21.42 18.21 4.26
#